data_AF-A0A9N8DH33-F1
#
_entry.id   AF-A0A9N8DH33-F1
#
_cell.length_a   1.000
_cell.length_b   1.000
_cell.length_c   1.000
_cell.angle_alpha   90.00
_cell.angle_beta   90.00
_cell.angle_gamma   90.00
#
_symmetry.space_group_name_H-M   'P 1'
#
loop_
_entity.id
_entity.type
_entity.pdbx_description
1 polymer ?
#
loop_
_entity_poly.entity_id
_entity_poly.type
_entity_poly.pdbx_seq_one_letter_code
_entity_poly.pdbx_strand_id
1 'polypeptide(L)'
;MGSPTASPVAPPATTAAPLPAPHRNMFRRMRSSRNRAQGGVPLVIDNTDMPTKPRRTRASRTNNNGGTRELFNLKGFFRSQGNLGRKATPKDRGMLVRAASDRSGPLRRSTSTHFTRSTTHRSSAFLLEPEPFTMSAFLMPEELAAFENACEEVSSVAEQEEEAKEEVSPLDCCLDHEPVALVIDDDDYGNPIMGSSGTLSRGGSSITNHSLQSQRQQQQEFEEEERLSDCNNKPYPAASVVVVPEISFAMKKNKHEELGRIQFEFDTLAEARAKAARLQRPILCVEAEVPGDVTTGETTFSHPLIVEAAESLFVTVQQRPLQPQDDDDGRFFTNSSCRTRVRVLDDMAIDVLPPVERMTAALVVAAMVRGLESYRMRVPQYLRLLLEEEGGKLQVLSKTRVRNIQGKAIFGIFDANYAEVEFAGIDGVLATRSGSMVRQQVVQVTYDSRRLTYGALVRHALRNTGATMIYYETNDQRIAAQLEVQQFEEFRQTLQQRFMDDQQEEDIIPQPAIKVTEAFGNLRNAHHPKPALRKSILRFVPMTDLQATRANRLIHQNKFNEAMHLLSPRQGLIAMQSVRAHHNTNFHFHDVVDVPIALAWTELCGEDVEASEHDDSERCHYCVVGRTDSISSDDDDEEEPALYHSRN
;
A
#
# COMPACT_ATOMS: atom_id res chain seq x y z
N MET A 1 -74.33 19.37 39.82
CA MET A 1 -75.16 19.60 38.61
C MET A 1 -74.48 20.66 37.76
N GLY A 2 -74.31 20.41 36.46
CA GLY A 2 -74.20 21.45 35.42
C GLY A 2 -72.83 22.11 35.19
N SER A 3 -72.09 21.60 34.19
CA SER A 3 -71.11 22.33 33.36
C SER A 3 -71.81 23.49 32.61
N PRO A 4 -71.12 24.48 31.96
CA PRO A 4 -70.27 24.20 30.79
C PRO A 4 -69.02 25.09 30.55
N THR A 5 -68.10 24.46 29.81
CA THR A 5 -67.06 24.89 28.85
C THR A 5 -66.86 26.37 28.47
N ALA A 6 -65.59 26.79 28.43
CA ALA A 6 -65.07 27.82 27.52
C ALA A 6 -63.62 27.50 27.08
N SER A 7 -63.39 27.50 25.76
CA SER A 7 -62.09 27.35 25.08
C SER A 7 -61.26 28.64 25.10
N PRO A 8 -59.91 28.58 25.12
CA PRO A 8 -59.09 29.75 24.85
C PRO A 8 -58.65 29.84 23.38
N VAL A 9 -58.66 31.09 22.93
CA VAL A 9 -58.42 31.61 21.58
C VAL A 9 -56.92 31.70 21.26
N ALA A 10 -56.55 31.41 20.01
CA ALA A 10 -55.20 31.52 19.47
C ALA A 10 -54.77 32.99 19.20
N PRO A 11 -53.48 33.35 19.36
CA PRO A 11 -52.97 34.67 19.00
C PRO A 11 -52.60 34.79 17.50
N PRO A 12 -52.60 36.03 16.94
CA PRO A 12 -52.53 36.27 15.50
C PRO A 12 -51.12 36.23 14.90
N ALA A 13 -51.08 35.84 13.62
CA ALA A 13 -49.91 35.78 12.76
C ALA A 13 -49.27 37.17 12.51
N THR A 14 -47.96 37.26 12.69
CA THR A 14 -47.16 38.44 12.34
C THR A 14 -46.55 38.26 10.96
N THR A 15 -46.81 39.22 10.08
CA THR A 15 -46.39 39.30 8.68
C THR A 15 -44.89 39.59 8.58
N ALA A 16 -44.12 38.71 7.94
CA ALA A 16 -42.69 38.90 7.68
C ALA A 16 -42.48 39.77 6.43
N ALA A 17 -41.69 40.84 6.59
CA ALA A 17 -41.23 41.73 5.53
C ALA A 17 -40.02 41.14 4.75
N PRO A 18 -39.80 41.54 3.49
CA PRO A 18 -38.77 40.95 2.63
C PRO A 18 -37.35 41.47 2.93
N LEU A 19 -36.39 40.54 2.92
CA LEU A 19 -34.95 40.80 3.09
C LEU A 19 -34.34 41.54 1.86
N PRO A 20 -33.38 42.46 2.07
CA PRO A 20 -32.69 43.16 0.98
C PRO A 20 -31.50 42.35 0.42
N ALA A 21 -31.26 42.51 -0.88
CA ALA A 21 -30.17 41.91 -1.64
C ALA A 21 -28.77 42.44 -1.23
N PRO A 22 -27.69 41.64 -1.36
CA PRO A 22 -26.35 42.05 -0.94
C PRO A 22 -25.65 42.95 -1.98
N HIS A 23 -25.14 44.08 -1.47
CA HIS A 23 -24.34 45.06 -2.19
C HIS A 23 -22.89 44.59 -2.43
N ARG A 24 -22.44 44.80 -3.67
CA ARG A 24 -21.03 44.87 -4.11
C ARG A 24 -20.24 45.94 -3.34
N ASN A 25 -19.05 45.59 -2.84
CA ASN A 25 -17.94 46.52 -2.56
C ASN A 25 -16.67 45.93 -3.18
N MET A 26 -16.13 46.50 -4.28
CA MET A 26 -15.17 47.62 -4.31
C MET A 26 -13.90 47.40 -3.46
N PHE A 27 -12.88 46.81 -4.08
CA PHE A 27 -11.48 47.01 -3.69
C PHE A 27 -10.81 47.95 -4.69
N ARG A 28 -10.32 49.09 -4.19
CA ARG A 28 -9.61 50.13 -4.96
C ARG A 28 -8.17 50.25 -4.45
N ARG A 29 -7.22 49.95 -5.34
CA ARG A 29 -5.84 50.46 -5.51
C ARG A 29 -5.03 50.94 -4.29
N MET A 30 -3.84 50.35 -4.14
CA MET A 30 -2.59 51.12 -4.05
C MET A 30 -1.68 50.80 -5.22
N ARG A 31 -1.19 51.84 -5.91
CA ARG A 31 -0.16 51.81 -6.95
C ARG A 31 1.15 52.27 -6.33
N SER A 32 2.22 51.52 -6.57
CA SER A 32 3.60 52.02 -6.53
C SER A 32 4.04 52.41 -7.95
N SER A 33 4.88 53.43 -8.02
CA SER A 33 5.23 54.24 -9.19
C SER A 33 6.68 54.04 -9.65
N ARG A 34 6.94 54.43 -10.92
CA ARG A 34 8.24 54.60 -11.64
C ARG A 34 8.79 53.30 -12.27
N ASN A 35 9.23 53.24 -13.53
CA ASN A 35 9.73 54.26 -14.45
C ASN A 35 9.45 53.92 -15.94
N ARG A 36 9.66 54.95 -16.76
CA ARG A 36 9.22 55.21 -18.14
C ARG A 36 10.39 55.02 -19.12
N ALA A 37 10.16 54.42 -20.28
CA ALA A 37 10.79 54.77 -21.57
C ALA A 37 9.98 54.12 -22.71
N GLN A 38 9.22 54.91 -23.49
CA GLN A 38 9.48 55.25 -24.92
C GLN A 38 9.31 54.05 -25.86
N GLY A 39 8.51 54.03 -26.92
CA GLY A 39 7.68 55.01 -27.62
C GLY A 39 7.10 54.32 -28.88
N GLY A 40 6.00 54.82 -29.44
CA GLY A 40 5.45 54.29 -30.70
C GLY A 40 4.00 54.71 -30.96
N VAL A 41 3.82 55.59 -31.95
CA VAL A 41 2.59 56.26 -32.41
C VAL A 41 1.60 55.27 -33.07
N PRO A 42 0.27 55.51 -33.04
CA PRO A 42 -0.72 54.62 -33.62
C PRO A 42 -1.00 54.92 -35.10
N LEU A 43 -1.30 53.87 -35.88
CA LEU A 43 -1.92 53.98 -37.20
C LEU A 43 -3.23 53.19 -37.18
N VAL A 44 -4.30 53.95 -37.40
CA VAL A 44 -5.66 53.51 -37.74
C VAL A 44 -5.61 52.81 -39.10
N ILE A 45 -6.38 51.75 -39.32
CA ILE A 45 -7.19 51.48 -40.53
C ILE A 45 -8.08 50.24 -40.30
N ASP A 46 -9.28 50.37 -40.88
CA ASP A 46 -10.49 49.58 -40.83
C ASP A 46 -10.43 48.08 -41.16
N ASN A 47 -11.46 47.41 -40.64
CA ASN A 47 -11.96 46.10 -40.99
C ASN A 47 -12.43 46.00 -42.45
N THR A 48 -11.98 44.98 -43.18
CA THR A 48 -12.78 44.32 -44.22
C THR A 48 -12.40 42.84 -44.36
N ASP A 49 -13.45 42.02 -44.29
CA ASP A 49 -13.69 40.66 -44.81
C ASP A 49 -12.61 39.92 -45.61
N MET A 50 -12.41 38.63 -45.28
CA MET A 50 -12.05 37.57 -46.23
C MET A 50 -12.57 36.18 -45.77
N PRO A 51 -12.94 35.26 -46.70
CA PRO A 51 -13.76 34.09 -46.44
C PRO A 51 -12.97 32.77 -46.25
N THR A 52 -13.59 31.83 -45.52
CA THR A 52 -13.14 30.46 -45.30
C THR A 52 -13.38 29.53 -46.50
N LYS A 53 -12.36 28.76 -46.89
CA LYS A 53 -12.42 27.71 -47.93
C LYS A 53 -13.03 26.39 -47.40
N PRO A 54 -13.75 25.62 -48.25
CA PRO A 54 -14.37 24.35 -47.86
C PRO A 54 -13.46 23.13 -48.07
N ARG A 55 -13.60 22.13 -47.20
CA ARG A 55 -12.88 20.85 -47.23
C ARG A 55 -13.72 19.78 -47.95
N ARG A 56 -13.09 19.11 -48.91
CA ARG A 56 -13.64 18.12 -49.84
C ARG A 56 -14.29 16.90 -49.16
N THR A 57 -15.49 16.57 -49.61
CA THR A 57 -16.15 15.26 -49.52
C THR A 57 -15.66 14.35 -50.66
N ARG A 58 -15.52 13.05 -50.40
CA ARG A 58 -15.32 12.03 -51.43
C ARG A 58 -16.36 10.94 -51.23
N ALA A 59 -17.25 10.80 -52.20
CA ALA A 59 -18.23 9.73 -52.31
C ALA A 59 -17.62 8.51 -53.00
N SER A 60 -18.06 7.31 -52.64
CA SER A 60 -18.15 6.20 -53.59
C SER A 60 -19.44 5.41 -53.39
N ARG A 61 -20.08 5.21 -54.54
CA ARG A 61 -21.33 4.53 -54.87
C ARG A 61 -21.39 3.03 -54.50
N THR A 62 -22.58 2.63 -54.00
CA THR A 62 -23.45 1.51 -54.39
C THR A 62 -22.85 0.18 -54.89
N ASN A 63 -23.26 -0.95 -54.27
CA ASN A 63 -24.07 -1.95 -54.99
C ASN A 63 -24.78 -2.95 -54.06
N ASN A 64 -25.93 -3.42 -54.55
CA ASN A 64 -26.91 -4.32 -53.95
C ASN A 64 -26.49 -5.80 -53.86
N ASN A 65 -27.19 -6.51 -52.95
CA ASN A 65 -27.64 -7.92 -52.93
C ASN A 65 -27.42 -8.45 -51.49
N GLY A 66 -28.42 -8.85 -50.70
CA GLY A 66 -29.57 -9.69 -51.00
C GLY A 66 -29.28 -11.10 -50.47
N GLY A 67 -29.97 -11.56 -49.43
CA GLY A 67 -29.82 -12.96 -48.97
C GLY A 67 -30.19 -13.22 -47.51
N THR A 68 -31.37 -13.77 -47.33
CA THR A 68 -31.98 -14.36 -46.11
C THR A 68 -31.30 -15.64 -45.60
N ARG A 69 -31.55 -15.94 -44.31
CA ARG A 69 -31.76 -17.25 -43.64
C ARG A 69 -30.65 -17.94 -42.81
N GLU A 70 -31.03 -18.15 -41.54
CA GLU A 70 -31.04 -19.39 -40.73
C GLU A 70 -29.75 -20.21 -40.43
N LEU A 71 -29.46 -20.29 -39.11
CA LEU A 71 -29.22 -21.45 -38.23
C LEU A 71 -28.31 -22.66 -38.61
N PHE A 72 -27.59 -23.12 -37.56
CA PHE A 72 -26.96 -24.42 -37.27
C PHE A 72 -25.47 -24.70 -37.59
N ASN A 73 -24.72 -24.95 -36.50
CA ASN A 73 -23.67 -25.96 -36.21
C ASN A 73 -23.05 -26.79 -37.36
N LEU A 74 -21.70 -26.89 -37.41
CA LEU A 74 -20.89 -28.10 -37.11
C LEU A 74 -19.42 -28.01 -37.59
N LYS A 75 -18.53 -28.50 -36.71
CA LYS A 75 -17.25 -29.22 -36.89
C LYS A 75 -16.57 -29.29 -38.28
N GLY A 76 -15.26 -29.01 -38.27
CA GLY A 76 -14.24 -30.02 -38.62
C GLY A 76 -13.56 -29.96 -39.99
N PHE A 77 -12.32 -30.47 -39.99
CA PHE A 77 -11.46 -30.88 -41.11
C PHE A 77 -10.51 -29.86 -41.77
N PHE A 78 -9.25 -29.93 -41.30
CA PHE A 78 -8.04 -29.59 -42.04
C PHE A 78 -7.84 -30.53 -43.23
N ARG A 79 -7.45 -29.97 -44.38
CA ARG A 79 -6.89 -30.74 -45.51
C ARG A 79 -5.64 -30.04 -46.05
N SER A 80 -4.65 -30.88 -46.27
CA SER A 80 -3.31 -30.64 -46.83
C SER A 80 -3.32 -30.08 -48.24
N GLN A 81 -2.21 -29.41 -48.60
CA GLN A 81 -1.35 -29.50 -49.81
C GLN A 81 -0.24 -28.45 -49.61
N GLY A 82 1.04 -28.59 -49.93
CA GLY A 82 1.75 -29.50 -50.82
C GLY A 82 2.81 -28.71 -51.59
N ASN A 83 4.07 -28.83 -51.15
CA ASN A 83 5.31 -28.90 -51.95
C ASN A 83 5.93 -27.72 -52.75
N LEU A 84 7.26 -27.89 -52.94
CA LEU A 84 8.27 -27.18 -53.77
C LEU A 84 8.92 -25.97 -53.09
N GLY A 85 10.22 -25.90 -52.76
CA GLY A 85 11.40 -26.65 -53.16
C GLY A 85 12.44 -25.70 -53.78
N ARG A 86 13.65 -25.56 -53.20
CA ARG A 86 14.96 -25.45 -53.89
C ARG A 86 16.12 -25.09 -52.95
N LYS A 87 17.21 -25.83 -53.14
CA LYS A 87 18.56 -25.73 -52.56
C LYS A 87 19.35 -24.56 -53.16
N ALA A 88 20.31 -23.99 -52.41
CA ALA A 88 21.70 -23.76 -52.85
C ALA A 88 22.57 -23.18 -51.71
N THR A 89 23.79 -23.72 -51.60
CA THR A 89 24.88 -23.49 -50.63
C THR A 89 25.92 -22.45 -51.12
N PRO A 90 26.95 -22.09 -50.31
CA PRO A 90 27.60 -20.77 -50.30
C PRO A 90 29.00 -20.74 -50.97
N LYS A 91 29.61 -19.55 -51.07
CA LYS A 91 31.05 -19.36 -51.30
C LYS A 91 31.62 -18.00 -50.85
N ASP A 92 32.63 -18.09 -49.99
CA ASP A 92 33.91 -17.37 -49.88
C ASP A 92 34.15 -15.98 -50.51
N ARG A 93 34.77 -15.11 -49.69
CA ARG A 93 35.94 -14.22 -49.93
C ARG A 93 35.91 -13.10 -48.87
N GLY A 94 36.97 -12.62 -48.25
CA GLY A 94 38.42 -12.72 -48.42
C GLY A 94 39.05 -11.54 -47.65
N MET A 95 40.22 -11.76 -47.05
CA MET A 95 41.02 -10.80 -46.28
C MET A 95 41.37 -9.51 -47.05
N LEU A 96 41.55 -8.38 -46.33
CA LEU A 96 42.70 -7.50 -46.56
C LEU A 96 42.97 -6.54 -45.38
N VAL A 97 44.23 -6.58 -44.94
CA VAL A 97 44.91 -5.69 -43.98
C VAL A 97 45.47 -4.49 -44.73
N ARG A 98 45.40 -3.28 -44.17
CA ARG A 98 46.46 -2.26 -44.34
C ARG A 98 46.41 -1.14 -43.29
N ALA A 99 47.60 -0.75 -42.87
CA ALA A 99 47.94 0.20 -41.83
C ALA A 99 48.26 1.61 -42.37
N ALA A 100 48.40 2.55 -41.41
CA ALA A 100 49.14 3.82 -41.42
C ALA A 100 48.56 5.02 -42.18
N SER A 101 48.37 6.15 -41.49
CA SER A 101 49.43 7.17 -41.37
C SER A 101 48.97 8.40 -40.56
N ASP A 102 49.97 9.04 -39.96
CA ASP A 102 49.97 10.28 -39.19
C ASP A 102 49.27 11.48 -39.84
N ARG A 103 48.76 12.38 -38.99
CA ARG A 103 49.01 13.83 -39.15
C ARG A 103 48.82 14.62 -37.86
N SER A 104 49.89 15.30 -37.51
CA SER A 104 50.08 16.32 -36.48
C SER A 104 49.38 17.64 -36.82
N GLY A 105 49.10 18.44 -35.77
CA GLY A 105 48.80 19.87 -35.91
C GLY A 105 48.00 20.49 -34.74
N PRO A 106 48.60 21.40 -33.93
CA PRO A 106 47.99 21.93 -32.71
C PRO A 106 47.36 23.33 -32.92
N LEU A 107 46.32 23.67 -32.16
CA LEU A 107 45.92 25.07 -31.95
C LEU A 107 45.42 25.32 -30.51
N ARG A 108 46.16 26.21 -29.84
CA ARG A 108 45.84 26.86 -28.56
C ARG A 108 44.53 27.65 -28.66
N ARG A 109 43.76 27.71 -27.56
CA ARG A 109 43.37 28.98 -26.91
C ARG A 109 42.79 28.74 -25.52
N SER A 110 43.50 29.30 -24.55
CA SER A 110 43.09 29.60 -23.18
C SER A 110 41.95 30.63 -23.15
N THR A 111 40.97 30.43 -22.28
CA THR A 111 40.38 31.53 -21.51
C THR A 111 40.10 31.06 -20.08
N SER A 112 40.88 31.63 -19.16
CA SER A 112 40.68 31.61 -17.72
C SER A 112 39.54 32.57 -17.38
N THR A 113 38.62 32.14 -16.51
CA THR A 113 37.82 33.07 -15.70
C THR A 113 37.87 32.60 -14.25
N HIS A 114 38.48 33.45 -13.43
CA HIS A 114 38.45 33.38 -11.97
C HIS A 114 37.03 33.64 -11.48
N PHE A 115 36.54 32.82 -10.55
CA PHE A 115 35.47 33.22 -9.65
C PHE A 115 35.87 32.92 -8.20
N THR A 116 35.68 33.93 -7.36
CA THR A 116 36.16 34.04 -6.00
C THR A 116 35.26 33.32 -4.99
N ARG A 117 35.92 32.75 -3.98
CA ARG A 117 35.42 32.19 -2.71
C ARG A 117 34.27 32.95 -2.07
N SER A 118 33.33 32.19 -1.49
CA SER A 118 32.63 32.52 -0.25
C SER A 118 32.59 31.30 0.68
N THR A 119 33.32 31.41 1.80
CA THR A 119 33.09 30.76 3.11
C THR A 119 31.70 31.16 3.64
N THR A 120 30.92 30.49 4.50
CA THR A 120 31.10 29.45 5.55
C THR A 120 29.69 29.07 6.04
N HIS A 121 29.41 27.80 6.36
CA HIS A 121 28.93 27.35 7.68
C HIS A 121 28.81 25.81 7.70
N ARG A 122 29.47 25.22 8.69
CA ARG A 122 29.77 23.80 8.83
C ARG A 122 28.92 23.27 9.99
N SER A 123 28.03 22.33 9.73
CA SER A 123 27.37 21.52 10.76
C SER A 123 27.99 20.12 10.69
N SER A 124 28.74 19.77 11.72
CA SER A 124 29.36 18.45 11.90
C SER A 124 28.33 17.46 12.44
N ALA A 125 27.94 16.49 11.63
CA ALA A 125 27.26 15.28 12.09
C ALA A 125 28.30 14.15 12.14
N PHE A 126 28.53 13.62 13.34
CA PHE A 126 29.29 12.40 13.58
C PHE A 126 28.50 11.21 13.04
N LEU A 127 29.09 10.46 12.12
CA LEU A 127 28.59 9.15 11.68
C LEU A 127 29.33 8.08 12.49
N LEU A 128 28.56 7.33 13.28
CA LEU A 128 29.00 6.09 13.92
C LEU A 128 28.96 4.98 12.87
N GLU A 129 30.04 4.22 12.76
CA GLU A 129 30.12 3.04 11.90
C GLU A 129 29.28 1.89 12.48
N PRO A 130 28.54 1.13 11.66
CA PRO A 130 27.82 -0.05 12.13
C PRO A 130 28.73 -1.28 12.19
N GLU A 131 28.77 -1.92 13.35
CA GLU A 131 29.42 -3.23 13.57
C GLU A 131 28.76 -4.35 12.75
N PRO A 132 29.51 -5.35 12.26
CA PRO A 132 28.99 -6.45 11.47
C PRO A 132 28.21 -7.45 12.33
N PHE A 133 26.90 -7.54 12.12
CA PHE A 133 26.05 -8.58 12.71
C PHE A 133 26.21 -9.92 11.97
N THR A 134 26.72 -10.92 12.69
CA THR A 134 26.67 -12.33 12.29
C THR A 134 25.30 -12.93 12.65
N MET A 135 24.51 -13.35 11.65
CA MET A 135 23.28 -14.10 11.86
C MET A 135 23.57 -15.57 12.15
N SER A 136 23.37 -16.00 13.40
CA SER A 136 23.13 -17.40 13.75
C SER A 136 21.62 -17.59 13.90
N ALA A 137 21.04 -18.47 13.09
CA ALA A 137 19.62 -18.79 13.09
C ALA A 137 19.33 -19.95 14.05
N PHE A 138 18.48 -19.69 15.06
CA PHE A 138 17.65 -20.70 15.71
C PHE A 138 16.26 -20.10 15.93
N LEU A 139 15.22 -20.85 15.57
CA LEU A 139 13.84 -20.54 15.96
C LEU A 139 13.79 -20.56 17.50
N MET A 140 13.42 -19.45 18.13
CA MET A 140 13.31 -19.37 19.58
C MET A 140 11.89 -19.79 20.02
N PRO A 141 11.73 -20.90 20.78
CA PRO A 141 10.45 -21.29 21.36
C PRO A 141 9.83 -20.21 22.26
N GLU A 142 10.66 -19.30 22.78
CA GLU A 142 10.24 -18.18 23.63
C GLU A 142 9.32 -17.17 22.92
N GLU A 143 9.48 -16.96 21.60
CA GLU A 143 8.60 -16.04 20.87
C GLU A 143 7.20 -16.64 20.66
N LEU A 144 7.10 -17.96 20.53
CA LEU A 144 5.82 -18.67 20.45
C LEU A 144 5.12 -18.67 21.82
N ALA A 145 5.85 -18.93 22.90
CA ALA A 145 5.29 -18.89 24.26
C ALA A 145 4.85 -17.47 24.66
N ALA A 146 5.61 -16.44 24.27
CA ALA A 146 5.22 -15.05 24.50
C ALA A 146 3.96 -14.66 23.69
N PHE A 147 3.77 -15.22 22.49
CA PHE A 147 2.59 -15.00 21.67
C PHE A 147 1.35 -15.72 22.22
N GLU A 148 1.49 -16.95 22.71
CA GLU A 148 0.41 -17.70 23.37
C GLU A 148 -0.08 -16.96 24.62
N ASN A 149 0.83 -16.53 25.49
CA ASN A 149 0.49 -15.76 26.70
C ASN A 149 -0.20 -14.43 26.35
N ALA A 150 0.26 -13.72 25.31
CA ALA A 150 -0.36 -12.46 24.88
C ALA A 150 -1.78 -12.66 24.30
N CYS A 151 -2.07 -13.81 23.68
CA CYS A 151 -3.41 -14.12 23.20
C CYS A 151 -4.38 -14.47 24.35
N GLU A 152 -3.89 -15.12 25.41
CA GLU A 152 -4.68 -15.42 26.60
C GLU A 152 -5.02 -14.14 27.39
N GLU A 153 -4.08 -13.20 27.52
CA GLU A 153 -4.34 -11.92 28.20
C GLU A 153 -5.42 -11.08 27.50
N VAL A 154 -5.40 -10.98 26.15
CA VAL A 154 -6.41 -10.21 25.40
C VAL A 154 -7.81 -10.82 25.52
N SER A 155 -7.91 -12.15 25.64
CA SER A 155 -9.20 -12.83 25.88
C SER A 155 -9.75 -12.50 27.27
N SER A 156 -8.89 -12.38 28.29
CA SER A 156 -9.31 -12.09 29.67
C SER A 156 -9.79 -10.64 29.89
N VAL A 157 -9.21 -9.67 29.16
CA VAL A 157 -9.58 -8.24 29.27
C VAL A 157 -10.93 -7.96 28.59
N ALA A 158 -11.24 -8.69 27.51
CA ALA A 158 -12.53 -8.56 26.82
C ALA A 158 -13.71 -9.05 27.69
N GLU A 159 -13.50 -10.08 28.52
CA GLU A 159 -14.52 -10.59 29.44
C GLU A 159 -14.76 -9.64 30.64
N GLN A 160 -13.72 -8.94 31.12
CA GLN A 160 -13.87 -7.99 32.24
C GLN A 160 -14.55 -6.66 31.84
N GLU A 161 -14.49 -6.23 30.57
CA GLU A 161 -15.21 -5.03 30.10
C GLU A 161 -16.71 -5.27 29.86
N GLU A 162 -17.15 -6.52 29.73
CA GLU A 162 -18.56 -6.87 29.55
C GLU A 162 -19.28 -6.98 30.91
N GLU A 163 -18.61 -7.47 31.95
CA GLU A 163 -19.17 -7.60 33.31
C GLU A 163 -19.32 -6.24 34.02
N ALA A 164 -18.52 -5.23 33.64
CA ALA A 164 -18.60 -3.87 34.21
C ALA A 164 -19.76 -3.00 33.69
N LYS A 165 -20.59 -3.50 32.76
CA LYS A 165 -21.71 -2.74 32.15
C LYS A 165 -23.10 -3.12 32.66
N GLU A 166 -23.23 -4.10 33.55
CA GLU A 166 -24.56 -4.58 34.01
C GLU A 166 -25.02 -4.05 35.38
N GLU A 167 -24.22 -3.28 36.12
CA GLU A 167 -24.64 -2.68 37.40
C GLU A 167 -24.60 -1.14 37.40
N VAL A 168 -25.59 -0.48 36.78
CA VAL A 168 -25.95 0.90 37.17
C VAL A 168 -27.47 1.07 37.14
N SER A 169 -28.08 1.09 38.33
CA SER A 169 -29.43 1.63 38.55
C SER A 169 -29.39 3.14 38.79
N PRO A 170 -30.45 3.91 38.45
CA PRO A 170 -30.40 5.37 38.43
C PRO A 170 -30.67 5.97 39.81
N LEU A 171 -29.78 6.84 40.27
CA LEU A 171 -30.03 7.73 41.40
C LEU A 171 -29.80 9.19 41.00
N ASP A 172 -30.69 10.03 41.51
CA ASP A 172 -30.84 11.47 41.31
C ASP A 172 -29.55 12.27 41.46
N CYS A 173 -29.30 13.17 40.51
CA CYS A 173 -28.33 14.26 40.65
C CYS A 173 -28.93 15.57 40.12
N CYS A 174 -29.51 16.36 41.02
CA CYS A 174 -29.53 17.83 40.90
C CYS A 174 -28.33 18.34 41.70
N LEU A 175 -27.42 19.11 41.10
CA LEU A 175 -26.66 20.17 41.77
C LEU A 175 -25.98 21.06 40.74
N ASP A 176 -26.25 22.36 40.87
CA ASP A 176 -25.73 23.47 40.09
C ASP A 176 -24.25 23.77 40.41
N HIS A 177 -23.47 24.14 39.39
CA HIS A 177 -22.22 24.87 39.59
C HIS A 177 -22.06 25.96 38.52
N GLU A 178 -21.99 27.21 38.99
CA GLU A 178 -21.56 28.39 38.24
C GLU A 178 -20.04 28.38 37.98
N PRO A 179 -19.55 29.00 36.88
CA PRO A 179 -18.12 29.18 36.64
C PRO A 179 -17.59 30.52 37.17
N VAL A 180 -16.49 30.45 37.95
CA VAL A 180 -15.68 31.61 38.35
C VAL A 180 -14.69 31.96 37.23
N ALA A 181 -14.70 33.22 36.82
CA ALA A 181 -13.78 33.81 35.86
C ALA A 181 -12.40 34.06 36.48
N LEU A 182 -11.33 33.63 35.80
CA LEU A 182 -9.94 33.97 36.11
C LEU A 182 -9.48 35.12 35.21
N VAL A 183 -9.20 36.25 35.86
CA VAL A 183 -8.53 37.42 35.31
C VAL A 183 -7.03 37.14 35.27
N ILE A 184 -6.39 37.41 34.12
CA ILE A 184 -4.93 37.46 33.97
C ILE A 184 -4.56 38.93 33.98
N ASP A 185 -3.76 39.35 34.96
CA ASP A 185 -3.01 40.60 34.92
C ASP A 185 -1.54 40.30 34.62
N ASP A 186 -1.01 41.07 33.67
CA ASP A 186 0.39 41.24 33.33
C ASP A 186 1.15 42.00 34.43
N ASP A 187 2.48 41.86 34.39
CA ASP A 187 3.56 42.71 34.93
C ASP A 187 4.55 41.88 35.78
N ASP A 188 5.86 42.11 35.84
CA ASP A 188 6.89 42.78 35.05
C ASP A 188 8.21 42.53 35.84
N TYR A 189 9.38 42.68 35.19
CA TYR A 189 10.74 42.81 35.76
C TYR A 189 11.46 41.66 36.52
N GLY A 190 12.71 41.42 36.08
CA GLY A 190 13.85 41.39 37.02
C GLY A 190 14.97 40.37 36.78
N ASN A 191 15.98 40.75 35.98
CA ASN A 191 17.34 40.17 36.05
C ASN A 191 18.01 40.45 37.42
N PRO A 192 18.94 39.58 37.88
CA PRO A 192 20.36 39.99 37.93
C PRO A 192 21.34 38.84 37.60
N ILE A 193 22.37 39.04 36.77
CA ILE A 193 23.77 39.45 37.05
C ILE A 193 24.59 38.53 37.99
N MET A 194 25.64 37.97 37.37
CA MET A 194 26.94 37.41 37.80
C MET A 194 27.35 37.38 39.29
N GLY A 195 28.04 36.28 39.67
CA GLY A 195 28.92 36.23 40.85
C GLY A 195 29.66 34.90 41.07
N SER A 196 30.96 34.92 40.78
CA SER A 196 32.09 33.98 40.99
C SER A 196 32.25 33.20 42.33
N SER A 197 32.88 32.00 42.19
CA SER A 197 34.00 31.41 42.98
C SER A 197 33.86 30.90 44.43
N GLY A 198 34.45 29.71 44.69
CA GLY A 198 35.01 29.25 45.99
C GLY A 198 34.62 27.80 46.39
N THR A 199 35.43 26.77 46.12
CA THR A 199 36.44 26.09 46.99
C THR A 199 35.98 25.42 48.31
N LEU A 200 36.25 24.10 48.40
CA LEU A 200 36.77 23.29 49.53
C LEU A 200 35.90 22.83 50.72
N SER A 201 35.75 21.49 50.80
CA SER A 201 36.16 20.58 51.90
C SER A 201 35.21 20.20 53.06
N ARG A 202 35.32 18.89 53.43
CA ARG A 202 34.86 18.15 54.64
C ARG A 202 33.34 18.00 54.83
N GLY A 203 32.76 16.85 55.15
CA GLY A 203 33.20 15.65 55.85
C GLY A 203 32.23 15.42 57.02
N GLY A 204 31.52 14.27 57.08
CA GLY A 204 30.61 13.99 58.20
C GLY A 204 29.71 12.78 58.00
N SER A 205 29.95 11.75 58.80
CA SER A 205 29.29 10.44 58.88
C SER A 205 27.81 10.50 59.30
N SER A 206 27.01 9.55 58.81
CA SER A 206 25.85 9.03 59.56
C SER A 206 25.57 7.58 59.15
N ILE A 207 26.12 6.66 59.94
CA ILE A 207 25.80 5.23 59.97
C ILE A 207 24.62 5.05 60.94
N THR A 208 23.83 3.99 60.74
CA THR A 208 22.68 3.49 61.51
C THR A 208 21.30 4.04 61.11
N ASN A 209 20.69 3.42 60.10
CA ASN A 209 19.23 3.22 60.00
C ASN A 209 18.77 2.12 59.00
N HIS A 210 19.68 1.37 58.37
CA HIS A 210 19.31 0.36 57.36
C HIS A 210 18.81 -0.99 57.91
N SER A 211 18.91 -1.27 59.22
CA SER A 211 18.57 -2.61 59.74
C SER A 211 17.08 -2.80 60.09
N LEU A 212 16.33 -1.73 60.36
CA LEU A 212 14.90 -1.84 60.73
C LEU A 212 13.96 -1.83 59.52
N GLN A 213 14.43 -1.33 58.38
CA GLN A 213 13.63 -1.27 57.15
C GLN A 213 13.57 -2.63 56.44
N SER A 214 14.67 -3.42 56.51
CA SER A 214 14.73 -4.74 55.90
C SER A 214 13.87 -5.79 56.62
N GLN A 215 13.65 -5.65 57.94
CA GLN A 215 12.76 -6.55 58.69
C GLN A 215 11.27 -6.28 58.43
N ARG A 216 10.89 -5.03 58.14
CA ARG A 216 9.49 -4.70 57.79
C ARG A 216 9.12 -5.18 56.40
N GLN A 217 10.05 -5.17 55.44
CA GLN A 217 9.80 -5.73 54.11
C GLN A 217 9.63 -7.25 54.14
N GLN A 218 10.44 -7.97 54.91
CA GLN A 218 10.30 -9.43 55.01
C GLN A 218 9.03 -9.88 55.75
N GLN A 219 8.51 -9.08 56.69
CA GLN A 219 7.21 -9.38 57.31
C GLN A 219 6.03 -9.09 56.39
N GLN A 220 6.12 -8.08 55.51
CA GLN A 220 5.08 -7.79 54.53
C GLN A 220 5.02 -8.84 53.42
N GLU A 221 6.17 -9.34 52.95
CA GLU A 221 6.21 -10.42 51.95
C GLU A 221 5.62 -11.72 52.51
N PHE A 222 5.85 -12.04 53.80
CA PHE A 222 5.30 -13.24 54.42
C PHE A 222 3.77 -13.14 54.65
N GLU A 223 3.25 -11.97 55.01
CA GLU A 223 1.80 -11.75 55.17
C GLU A 223 1.06 -11.72 53.80
N GLU A 224 1.71 -11.31 52.71
CA GLU A 224 1.15 -11.42 51.35
C GLU A 224 1.14 -12.87 50.85
N GLU A 225 2.19 -13.66 51.11
CA GLU A 225 2.21 -15.09 50.76
C GLU A 225 1.14 -15.88 51.52
N GLU A 226 0.91 -15.58 52.81
CA GLU A 226 -0.11 -16.27 53.61
C GLU A 226 -1.53 -15.94 53.10
N ARG A 227 -1.78 -14.70 52.64
CA ARG A 227 -3.06 -14.30 52.03
C ARG A 227 -3.33 -14.91 50.66
N LEU A 228 -2.30 -15.25 49.90
CA LEU A 228 -2.44 -15.96 48.62
C LEU A 228 -2.73 -17.45 48.80
N SER A 229 -2.42 -18.04 49.95
CA SER A 229 -2.64 -19.46 50.23
C SER A 229 -4.10 -19.83 50.53
N ASP A 230 -4.90 -18.89 51.04
CA ASP A 230 -6.31 -19.12 51.42
C ASP A 230 -7.32 -19.04 50.25
N CYS A 231 -6.86 -18.64 49.06
CA CYS A 231 -7.72 -18.49 47.87
C CYS A 231 -7.92 -19.80 47.08
N ASN A 232 -7.10 -20.82 47.33
CA ASN A 232 -7.01 -22.02 46.47
C ASN A 232 -8.05 -23.14 46.73
N ASN A 233 -9.01 -22.94 47.63
CA ASN A 233 -9.99 -23.99 48.00
C ASN A 233 -11.46 -23.64 47.74
N LYS A 234 -11.77 -22.59 46.96
CA LYS A 234 -13.14 -22.37 46.51
C LYS A 234 -13.43 -23.21 45.27
N PRO A 235 -14.47 -24.06 45.26
CA PRO A 235 -14.88 -24.77 44.06
C PRO A 235 -15.29 -23.77 42.99
N TYR A 236 -14.54 -23.73 41.88
CA TYR A 236 -14.88 -22.93 40.72
C TYR A 236 -16.30 -23.31 40.26
N PRO A 237 -17.21 -22.34 40.08
CA PRO A 237 -18.52 -22.62 39.49
C PRO A 237 -18.30 -23.28 38.13
N ALA A 238 -19.06 -24.32 37.83
CA ALA A 238 -18.95 -25.08 36.59
C ALA A 238 -18.94 -24.11 35.40
N ALA A 239 -17.79 -24.00 34.72
CA ALA A 239 -17.60 -23.07 33.63
C ALA A 239 -18.66 -23.34 32.56
N SER A 240 -19.59 -22.40 32.39
CA SER A 240 -20.52 -22.41 31.28
C SER A 240 -19.68 -22.32 30.00
N VAL A 241 -19.72 -23.38 29.20
CA VAL A 241 -19.05 -23.43 27.89
C VAL A 241 -19.65 -22.32 27.03
N VAL A 242 -18.98 -21.17 26.97
CA VAL A 242 -19.30 -20.11 26.02
C VAL A 242 -19.00 -20.68 24.64
N VAL A 243 -20.06 -20.96 23.88
CA VAL A 243 -19.93 -21.37 22.48
C VAL A 243 -19.45 -20.15 21.72
N VAL A 244 -18.13 -20.03 21.56
CA VAL A 244 -17.54 -18.99 20.72
C VAL A 244 -18.08 -19.20 19.30
N PRO A 245 -18.79 -18.22 18.72
CA PRO A 245 -19.33 -18.36 17.37
C PRO A 245 -18.19 -18.70 16.42
N GLU A 246 -18.41 -19.67 15.55
CA GLU A 246 -17.41 -20.17 14.61
C GLU A 246 -16.95 -19.01 13.72
N ILE A 247 -15.78 -18.44 14.03
CA ILE A 247 -15.29 -17.25 13.36
C ILE A 247 -14.78 -17.67 11.99
N SER A 248 -15.65 -17.54 10.99
CA SER A 248 -15.30 -17.82 9.60
C SER A 248 -14.64 -16.60 8.96
N PHE A 249 -13.46 -16.81 8.38
CA PHE A 249 -12.78 -15.84 7.52
C PHE A 249 -13.25 -15.94 6.05
N ALA A 250 -14.19 -16.87 5.76
CA ALA A 250 -14.73 -17.06 4.43
C ALA A 250 -15.61 -15.88 4.01
N MET A 251 -15.30 -15.33 2.84
CA MET A 251 -16.12 -14.27 2.24
C MET A 251 -17.24 -14.91 1.43
N LYS A 252 -18.48 -14.61 1.78
CA LYS A 252 -19.63 -15.08 1.03
C LYS A 252 -19.78 -14.26 -0.25
N LYS A 253 -19.93 -14.94 -1.39
CA LYS A 253 -20.31 -14.29 -2.66
C LYS A 253 -21.72 -13.71 -2.51
N ASN A 254 -21.91 -12.50 -3.02
CA ASN A 254 -23.25 -11.92 -3.10
C ASN A 254 -24.05 -12.61 -4.22
N LYS A 255 -25.37 -12.54 -4.16
CA LYS A 255 -26.26 -13.04 -5.23
C LYS A 255 -26.02 -12.32 -6.56
N HIS A 256 -25.53 -11.07 -6.50
CA HIS A 256 -25.27 -10.21 -7.62
C HIS A 256 -23.77 -9.96 -7.77
N GLU A 257 -23.20 -10.28 -8.94
CA GLU A 257 -21.75 -10.21 -9.19
C GLU A 257 -21.21 -8.79 -9.08
N GLU A 258 -21.98 -7.79 -9.50
CA GLU A 258 -21.68 -6.36 -9.42
C GLU A 258 -21.53 -5.83 -7.99
N LEU A 259 -22.06 -6.56 -6.99
CA LEU A 259 -21.92 -6.25 -5.57
C LEU A 259 -20.71 -6.94 -4.92
N GLY A 260 -20.03 -7.82 -5.67
CA GLY A 260 -18.86 -8.54 -5.22
C GLY A 260 -19.14 -9.45 -4.02
N ARG A 261 -18.32 -9.28 -2.97
CA ARG A 261 -18.36 -10.10 -1.75
C ARG A 261 -18.81 -9.32 -0.51
N ILE A 262 -19.24 -8.06 -0.65
CA ILE A 262 -19.78 -7.27 0.46
C ILE A 262 -21.13 -7.85 0.88
N GLN A 263 -21.27 -8.16 2.17
CA GLN A 263 -22.54 -8.49 2.78
C GLN A 263 -23.27 -7.22 3.23
N PHE A 264 -24.46 -7.00 2.68
CA PHE A 264 -25.32 -5.88 3.04
C PHE A 264 -26.25 -6.29 4.17
N GLU A 265 -26.25 -5.53 5.26
CA GLU A 265 -27.12 -5.80 6.40
C GLU A 265 -28.57 -5.40 6.13
N PHE A 266 -28.77 -4.41 5.25
CA PHE A 266 -30.09 -3.83 4.96
C PHE A 266 -30.26 -3.50 3.48
N ASP A 267 -31.52 -3.59 3.05
CA ASP A 267 -32.00 -3.11 1.75
C ASP A 267 -32.58 -1.69 1.83
N THR A 268 -32.83 -1.19 3.04
CA THR A 268 -33.46 0.12 3.26
C THR A 268 -32.60 1.03 4.13
N LEU A 269 -32.54 2.30 3.73
CA LEU A 269 -31.77 3.33 4.44
C LEU A 269 -32.34 3.64 5.83
N ALA A 270 -33.66 3.45 6.03
CA ALA A 270 -34.31 3.71 7.32
C ALA A 270 -33.86 2.72 8.41
N GLU A 271 -33.72 1.44 8.08
CA GLU A 271 -33.24 0.41 9.00
C GLU A 271 -31.75 0.58 9.29
N ALA A 272 -30.95 0.83 8.25
CA ALA A 272 -29.53 1.13 8.38
C ALA A 272 -29.31 2.33 9.31
N ARG A 273 -30.12 3.39 9.19
CA ARG A 273 -30.08 4.57 10.06
C ARG A 273 -30.33 4.23 11.52
N ALA A 274 -31.35 3.42 11.80
CA ALA A 274 -31.67 3.01 13.17
C ALA A 274 -30.52 2.21 13.81
N LYS A 275 -29.89 1.30 13.05
CA LYS A 275 -28.73 0.53 13.54
C LYS A 275 -27.47 1.39 13.67
N ALA A 276 -27.21 2.30 12.73
CA ALA A 276 -26.09 3.22 12.75
C ALA A 276 -26.12 4.13 13.98
N ALA A 277 -27.27 4.72 14.30
CA ALA A 277 -27.46 5.53 15.50
C ALA A 277 -27.20 4.72 16.78
N ARG A 278 -27.63 3.45 16.83
CA ARG A 278 -27.39 2.56 17.98
C ARG A 278 -25.91 2.18 18.14
N LEU A 279 -25.22 1.88 17.05
CA LEU A 279 -23.83 1.42 17.06
C LEU A 279 -22.81 2.56 17.00
N GLN A 280 -23.26 3.80 16.78
CA GLN A 280 -22.42 4.97 16.52
C GLN A 280 -21.42 4.73 15.38
N ARG A 281 -21.92 4.15 14.28
CA ARG A 281 -21.13 3.82 13.08
C ARG A 281 -21.66 4.57 11.86
N PRO A 282 -20.78 5.03 10.96
CA PRO A 282 -21.20 5.57 9.67
C PRO A 282 -21.84 4.48 8.81
N ILE A 283 -22.68 4.92 7.87
CA ILE A 283 -23.35 4.05 6.90
C ILE A 283 -22.53 4.03 5.60
N LEU A 284 -22.20 2.83 5.12
CA LEU A 284 -21.67 2.64 3.77
C LEU A 284 -22.82 2.24 2.84
N CYS A 285 -23.27 3.18 2.03
CA CYS A 285 -24.37 2.97 1.10
C CYS A 285 -23.83 2.73 -0.32
N VAL A 286 -24.14 1.57 -0.87
CA VAL A 286 -23.80 1.22 -2.26
C VAL A 286 -25.08 1.32 -3.08
N GLU A 287 -25.12 2.31 -3.97
CA GLU A 287 -26.14 2.45 -5.00
C GLU A 287 -25.66 1.75 -6.26
N ALA A 288 -26.21 0.59 -6.59
CA ALA A 288 -25.80 -0.19 -7.77
C ALA A 288 -27.01 -0.62 -8.60
N GLU A 289 -26.91 -0.43 -9.91
CA GLU A 289 -27.85 -1.00 -10.88
C GLU A 289 -27.61 -2.51 -10.99
N VAL A 290 -28.70 -3.28 -11.08
CA VAL A 290 -28.68 -4.75 -11.14
C VAL A 290 -29.48 -5.19 -12.37
N PRO A 291 -28.87 -5.77 -13.42
CA PRO A 291 -27.43 -6.07 -13.56
C PRO A 291 -26.57 -4.81 -13.76
N GLY A 292 -25.34 -4.83 -13.21
CA GLY A 292 -24.44 -3.66 -13.17
C GLY A 292 -23.03 -3.92 -13.68
N ASP A 293 -22.08 -3.11 -13.17
CA ASP A 293 -20.65 -3.25 -13.50
C ASP A 293 -20.00 -4.38 -12.71
N VAL A 294 -19.96 -5.56 -13.32
CA VAL A 294 -19.33 -6.78 -12.78
C VAL A 294 -17.85 -6.56 -12.47
N THR A 295 -17.12 -5.76 -13.27
CA THR A 295 -15.68 -5.55 -13.04
C THR A 295 -15.42 -4.80 -11.74
N THR A 296 -16.30 -3.87 -11.36
CA THR A 296 -16.25 -3.22 -10.03
C THR A 296 -16.51 -4.23 -8.92
N GLY A 297 -17.50 -5.11 -9.11
CA GLY A 297 -17.83 -6.19 -8.18
C GLY A 297 -16.64 -7.12 -7.94
N GLU A 298 -16.02 -7.62 -9.01
CA GLU A 298 -14.87 -8.53 -8.97
C GLU A 298 -13.59 -7.91 -8.41
N THR A 299 -13.32 -6.63 -8.71
CA THR A 299 -12.05 -5.99 -8.33
C THR A 299 -12.13 -5.23 -7.02
N THR A 300 -13.11 -4.35 -6.86
CA THR A 300 -13.19 -3.41 -5.73
C THR A 300 -14.04 -3.98 -4.61
N PHE A 301 -15.26 -4.44 -4.89
CA PHE A 301 -16.15 -4.99 -3.86
C PHE A 301 -15.88 -6.45 -3.49
N SER A 302 -14.91 -7.10 -4.15
CA SER A 302 -14.39 -8.41 -3.75
C SER A 302 -12.99 -8.33 -3.15
N HIS A 303 -12.42 -7.13 -3.00
CA HIS A 303 -11.12 -6.95 -2.35
C HIS A 303 -11.24 -7.30 -0.85
N PRO A 304 -10.49 -8.28 -0.31
CA PRO A 304 -10.74 -8.82 1.03
C PRO A 304 -10.73 -7.77 2.15
N LEU A 305 -9.76 -6.85 2.10
CA LEU A 305 -9.65 -5.78 3.09
C LEU A 305 -10.76 -4.71 2.99
N ILE A 306 -11.34 -4.51 1.80
CA ILE A 306 -12.46 -3.56 1.61
C ILE A 306 -13.73 -4.19 2.15
N VAL A 307 -13.97 -5.46 1.81
CA VAL A 307 -15.11 -6.24 2.32
C VAL A 307 -15.10 -6.27 3.84
N GLU A 308 -13.96 -6.62 4.42
CA GLU A 308 -13.82 -6.64 5.87
C GLU A 308 -14.02 -5.27 6.51
N ALA A 309 -13.42 -4.21 5.96
CA ALA A 309 -13.63 -2.86 6.49
C ALA A 309 -15.09 -2.43 6.37
N ALA A 310 -15.78 -2.75 5.27
CA ALA A 310 -17.19 -2.43 5.07
C ALA A 310 -18.06 -3.10 6.14
N GLU A 311 -17.89 -4.41 6.34
CA GLU A 311 -18.69 -5.19 7.28
C GLU A 311 -18.36 -4.90 8.75
N SER A 312 -17.08 -4.66 9.05
CA SER A 312 -16.61 -4.50 10.43
C SER A 312 -16.61 -3.06 10.93
N LEU A 313 -16.64 -2.03 10.08
CA LEU A 313 -16.53 -0.62 10.51
C LEU A 313 -17.76 0.21 10.15
N PHE A 314 -18.57 -0.24 9.20
CA PHE A 314 -19.74 0.49 8.72
C PHE A 314 -21.02 -0.30 8.94
N VAL A 315 -22.16 0.39 8.92
CA VAL A 315 -23.45 -0.25 8.64
C VAL A 315 -23.63 -0.28 7.12
N THR A 316 -23.66 -1.45 6.52
CA THR A 316 -23.74 -1.60 5.06
C THR A 316 -25.19 -1.62 4.59
N VAL A 317 -25.49 -0.81 3.58
CA VAL A 317 -26.82 -0.77 2.95
C VAL A 317 -26.70 -0.83 1.44
N GLN A 318 -27.47 -1.71 0.82
CA GLN A 318 -27.64 -1.72 -0.63
C GLN A 318 -28.88 -0.90 -0.96
N GLN A 319 -28.70 0.20 -1.69
CA GLN A 319 -29.82 0.98 -2.17
C GLN A 319 -29.99 0.74 -3.67
N ARG A 320 -31.17 0.27 -4.09
CA ARG A 320 -31.47 0.25 -5.53
C ARG A 320 -31.51 1.71 -6.01
N PRO A 321 -30.76 2.08 -7.06
CA PRO A 321 -30.84 3.43 -7.61
C PRO A 321 -32.30 3.71 -7.96
N LEU A 322 -32.77 4.92 -7.63
CA LEU A 322 -34.11 5.35 -8.01
C LEU A 322 -34.24 5.13 -9.52
N GLN A 323 -35.25 4.35 -9.92
CA GLN A 323 -35.57 4.20 -11.33
C GLN A 323 -35.68 5.62 -11.89
N PRO A 324 -34.96 5.94 -12.99
CA PRO A 324 -35.16 7.21 -13.64
C PRO A 324 -36.66 7.31 -13.88
N GLN A 325 -37.28 8.33 -13.30
CA GLN A 325 -38.68 8.65 -13.56
C GLN A 325 -38.81 8.66 -15.08
N ASP A 326 -39.64 7.76 -15.64
CA ASP A 326 -39.68 7.49 -17.07
C ASP A 326 -39.78 8.80 -17.86
N ASP A 327 -38.63 9.30 -18.33
CA ASP A 327 -38.62 10.31 -19.37
C ASP A 327 -39.11 9.55 -20.60
N ASP A 328 -40.38 9.76 -20.97
CA ASP A 328 -41.15 9.16 -22.08
C ASP A 328 -40.43 9.14 -23.46
N ASP A 329 -39.21 9.65 -23.55
CA ASP A 329 -38.39 9.79 -24.74
C ASP A 329 -37.84 8.46 -25.29
N GLY A 330 -38.08 7.32 -24.63
CA GLY A 330 -37.77 5.98 -25.16
C GLY A 330 -36.30 5.75 -25.53
N ARG A 331 -35.39 6.63 -25.09
CA ARG A 331 -33.95 6.47 -25.30
C ARG A 331 -33.43 5.51 -24.26
N PHE A 332 -33.50 4.23 -24.60
CA PHE A 332 -32.77 3.17 -23.91
C PHE A 332 -31.35 3.68 -23.62
N PHE A 333 -31.03 3.81 -22.33
CA PHE A 333 -29.69 4.19 -21.88
C PHE A 333 -28.70 3.28 -22.60
N THR A 334 -27.87 3.88 -23.46
CA THR A 334 -26.92 3.15 -24.28
C THR A 334 -25.85 2.54 -23.38
N ASN A 335 -26.02 1.26 -23.01
CA ASN A 335 -25.03 0.21 -22.62
C ASN A 335 -23.73 0.58 -21.87
N SER A 336 -23.55 1.79 -21.33
CA SER A 336 -22.26 2.29 -20.84
C SER A 336 -22.33 3.11 -19.56
N SER A 337 -23.50 3.21 -18.93
CA SER A 337 -23.64 3.95 -17.67
C SER A 337 -24.33 3.11 -16.61
N CYS A 338 -23.78 1.93 -16.27
CA CYS A 338 -24.09 1.30 -14.99
C CYS A 338 -23.78 2.33 -13.90
N ARG A 339 -24.81 2.83 -13.21
CA ARG A 339 -24.64 3.84 -12.16
C ARG A 339 -24.33 3.14 -10.85
N THR A 340 -23.08 2.79 -10.64
CA THR A 340 -22.58 2.38 -9.33
C THR A 340 -22.03 3.60 -8.60
N ARG A 341 -22.51 3.87 -7.39
CA ARG A 341 -22.04 4.94 -6.52
C ARG A 341 -21.84 4.41 -5.11
N VAL A 342 -20.78 4.90 -4.47
CA VAL A 342 -20.54 4.64 -3.05
C VAL A 342 -20.70 5.94 -2.30
N ARG A 343 -21.56 5.92 -1.28
CA ARG A 343 -21.83 7.04 -0.39
C ARG A 343 -21.45 6.65 1.02
N VAL A 344 -20.85 7.58 1.75
CA VAL A 344 -20.62 7.44 3.19
C VAL A 344 -21.51 8.45 3.88
N LEU A 345 -22.47 7.93 4.63
CA LEU A 345 -23.51 8.72 5.30
C LEU A 345 -23.30 8.69 6.81
N ASP A 346 -23.77 9.71 7.49
CA ASP A 346 -23.89 9.71 8.95
C ASP A 346 -25.12 8.92 9.42
N ASP A 347 -25.32 8.88 10.73
CA ASP A 347 -26.47 8.29 11.41
C ASP A 347 -27.79 9.05 11.17
N MET A 348 -27.74 10.19 10.50
CA MET A 348 -28.90 10.94 10.01
C MET A 348 -29.14 10.72 8.52
N ALA A 349 -28.35 9.85 7.88
CA ALA A 349 -28.36 9.54 6.45
C ALA A 349 -27.99 10.74 5.55
N ILE A 350 -27.20 11.68 6.06
CA ILE A 350 -26.64 12.82 5.34
C ILE A 350 -25.25 12.43 4.81
N ASP A 351 -24.96 12.78 3.56
CA ASP A 351 -23.65 12.54 2.96
C ASP A 351 -22.56 13.31 3.73
N VAL A 352 -21.65 12.55 4.35
CA VAL A 352 -20.46 13.09 5.01
C VAL A 352 -19.45 13.57 3.97
N LEU A 353 -19.42 12.90 2.82
CA LEU A 353 -18.51 13.15 1.70
C LEU A 353 -19.29 13.15 0.39
N PRO A 354 -18.80 13.88 -0.64
CA PRO A 354 -19.36 13.75 -1.99
C PRO A 354 -19.37 12.27 -2.44
N PRO A 355 -20.45 11.80 -3.08
CA PRO A 355 -20.54 10.43 -3.58
C PRO A 355 -19.37 10.09 -4.50
N VAL A 356 -18.83 8.87 -4.34
CA VAL A 356 -17.82 8.34 -5.24
C VAL A 356 -18.53 7.83 -6.48
N GLU A 357 -18.30 8.48 -7.62
CA GLU A 357 -18.88 8.08 -8.92
C GLU A 357 -17.97 7.12 -9.69
N ARG A 358 -16.68 7.06 -9.36
CA ARG A 358 -15.70 6.19 -10.02
C ARG A 358 -15.26 5.09 -9.08
N MET A 359 -15.54 3.86 -9.48
CA MET A 359 -15.31 2.68 -8.67
C MET A 359 -13.87 2.18 -8.85
N THR A 360 -12.93 2.86 -8.21
CA THR A 360 -11.58 2.30 -8.01
C THR A 360 -11.36 2.04 -6.54
N ALA A 361 -10.63 0.96 -6.21
CA ALA A 361 -10.26 0.64 -4.83
C ALA A 361 -9.67 1.86 -4.09
N ALA A 362 -8.76 2.60 -4.73
CA ALA A 362 -8.18 3.83 -4.18
C ALA A 362 -9.23 4.86 -3.73
N LEU A 363 -10.27 5.11 -4.54
CA LEU A 363 -11.29 6.12 -4.24
C LEU A 363 -12.29 5.63 -3.18
N VAL A 364 -12.67 4.36 -3.23
CA VAL A 364 -13.56 3.75 -2.23
C VAL A 364 -12.88 3.73 -0.87
N VAL A 365 -11.63 3.25 -0.80
CA VAL A 365 -10.85 3.23 0.45
C VAL A 365 -10.62 4.65 0.98
N ALA A 366 -10.33 5.62 0.11
CA ALA A 366 -10.19 7.02 0.52
C ALA A 366 -11.50 7.57 1.12
N ALA A 367 -12.65 7.22 0.56
CA ALA A 367 -13.95 7.62 1.09
C ALA A 367 -14.23 6.95 2.45
N MET A 368 -13.91 5.66 2.60
CA MET A 368 -14.04 4.94 3.87
C MET A 368 -13.17 5.57 4.96
N VAL A 369 -11.89 5.81 4.69
CA VAL A 369 -10.96 6.44 5.65
C VAL A 369 -11.45 7.83 6.07
N ARG A 370 -11.78 8.68 5.11
CA ARG A 370 -12.28 10.04 5.41
C ARG A 370 -13.62 10.03 6.13
N GLY A 371 -14.47 9.04 5.85
CA GLY A 371 -15.75 8.83 6.53
C GLY A 371 -15.55 8.52 8.00
N LEU A 372 -14.67 7.56 8.31
CA LEU A 372 -14.30 7.21 9.68
C LEU A 372 -13.67 8.40 10.43
N GLU A 373 -12.78 9.16 9.78
CA GLU A 373 -12.17 10.35 10.37
C GLU A 373 -13.19 11.44 10.69
N SER A 374 -14.17 11.65 9.79
CA SER A 374 -15.26 12.61 10.01
C SER A 374 -16.17 12.19 11.17
N TYR A 375 -16.30 10.88 11.39
CA TYR A 375 -16.97 10.28 12.55
C TYR A 375 -16.11 10.21 13.82
N ARG A 376 -14.88 10.73 13.78
CA ARG A 376 -13.87 10.64 14.86
C ARG A 376 -13.57 9.21 15.30
N MET A 377 -13.81 8.23 14.41
CA MET A 377 -13.43 6.85 14.64
C MET A 377 -11.96 6.66 14.28
N ARG A 378 -11.26 5.84 15.08
CA ARG A 378 -9.87 5.48 14.78
C ARG A 378 -9.83 4.64 13.51
N VAL A 379 -9.14 5.14 12.48
CA VAL A 379 -8.92 4.40 11.24
C VAL A 379 -7.94 3.25 11.50
N PRO A 380 -8.31 1.99 11.22
CA PRO A 380 -7.39 0.86 11.37
C PRO A 380 -6.15 0.98 10.47
N GLN A 381 -5.02 0.47 10.95
CA GLN A 381 -3.74 0.62 10.25
C GLN A 381 -3.72 -0.10 8.90
N TYR A 382 -4.32 -1.29 8.79
CA TYR A 382 -4.42 -2.01 7.51
C TYR A 382 -5.15 -1.20 6.43
N LEU A 383 -6.18 -0.43 6.81
CA LEU A 383 -6.96 0.38 5.87
C LEU A 383 -6.15 1.61 5.41
N ARG A 384 -5.31 2.17 6.27
CA ARG A 384 -4.35 3.23 5.90
C ARG A 384 -3.28 2.72 4.93
N LEU A 385 -2.75 1.51 5.16
CA LEU A 385 -1.80 0.87 4.24
C LEU A 385 -2.45 0.60 2.89
N LEU A 386 -3.69 0.10 2.87
CA LEU A 386 -4.42 -0.11 1.62
C LEU A 386 -4.64 1.21 0.87
N LEU A 387 -4.96 2.30 1.57
CA LEU A 387 -5.07 3.62 0.97
C LEU A 387 -3.74 4.09 0.37
N GLU A 388 -2.63 3.90 1.09
CA GLU A 388 -1.29 4.25 0.62
C GLU A 388 -0.91 3.44 -0.63
N GLU A 389 -1.19 2.15 -0.64
CA GLU A 389 -0.88 1.26 -1.75
C GLU A 389 -1.71 1.60 -3.01
N GLU A 390 -3.04 1.63 -2.88
CA GLU A 390 -3.94 1.89 -4.00
C GLU A 390 -3.80 3.33 -4.52
N GLY A 391 -3.62 4.27 -3.59
CA GLY A 391 -3.32 5.66 -3.92
C GLY A 391 -1.97 5.83 -4.62
N GLY A 392 -0.97 4.98 -4.31
CA GLY A 392 0.35 4.98 -4.94
C GLY A 392 0.39 4.32 -6.32
N LYS A 393 -0.58 3.46 -6.64
CA LYS A 393 -0.71 2.84 -7.98
C LYS A 393 -1.31 3.81 -9.01
N LEU A 394 -2.33 4.57 -8.61
CA LEU A 394 -3.16 5.34 -9.54
C LEU A 394 -3.28 6.81 -9.13
N GLN A 395 -3.10 7.71 -10.11
CA GLN A 395 -3.42 9.12 -9.99
C GLN A 395 -4.69 9.45 -10.76
N VAL A 396 -5.70 9.95 -10.04
CA VAL A 396 -6.92 10.48 -10.65
C VAL A 396 -6.64 11.91 -11.11
N LEU A 397 -6.55 12.11 -12.44
CA LEU A 397 -6.28 13.43 -13.04
C LEU A 397 -7.58 14.21 -13.31
N SER A 398 -8.66 13.50 -13.62
CA SER A 398 -9.98 14.08 -13.86
C SER A 398 -11.08 13.04 -13.61
N LYS A 399 -12.36 13.43 -13.78
CA LYS A 399 -13.50 12.51 -13.74
C LYS A 399 -13.41 11.34 -14.73
N THR A 400 -12.64 11.47 -15.81
CA THR A 400 -12.54 10.42 -16.84
C THR A 400 -11.14 9.82 -16.93
N ARG A 401 -10.09 10.55 -16.53
CA ARG A 401 -8.71 10.13 -16.75
C ARG A 401 -8.04 9.65 -15.46
N VAL A 402 -7.60 8.40 -15.46
CA VAL A 402 -6.70 7.83 -14.46
C VAL A 402 -5.36 7.59 -15.13
N ARG A 403 -4.27 7.83 -14.41
CA ARG A 403 -2.91 7.56 -14.86
C ARG A 403 -2.24 6.62 -13.86
N ASN A 404 -1.58 5.58 -14.35
CA ASN A 404 -0.67 4.79 -13.53
C ASN A 404 0.60 5.62 -13.24
N ILE A 405 0.92 5.77 -11.96
CA ILE A 405 2.06 6.54 -11.44
C ILE A 405 3.08 5.65 -10.70
N GLN A 406 2.86 4.34 -10.71
CA GLN A 406 3.76 3.37 -10.14
C GLN A 406 5.05 3.33 -10.95
N GLY A 407 6.17 3.63 -10.29
CA GLY A 407 7.50 3.45 -10.84
C GLY A 407 8.06 2.06 -10.50
N LYS A 408 8.95 1.56 -11.35
CA LYS A 408 9.76 0.37 -11.09
C LYS A 408 11.24 0.72 -11.19
N ALA A 409 12.04 0.14 -10.31
CA ALA A 409 13.49 0.24 -10.30
C ALA A 409 14.06 -1.14 -9.99
N ILE A 410 15.16 -1.52 -10.66
CA ILE A 410 15.81 -2.81 -10.42
C ILE A 410 17.29 -2.59 -10.15
N PHE A 411 17.78 -3.14 -9.05
CA PHE A 411 19.16 -2.97 -8.59
C PHE A 411 19.84 -4.34 -8.48
N GLY A 412 21.00 -4.48 -9.10
CA GLY A 412 21.88 -5.64 -8.92
C GLY A 412 22.77 -5.46 -7.70
N ILE A 413 22.63 -6.40 -6.76
CA ILE A 413 23.19 -6.32 -5.40
C ILE A 413 23.78 -7.69 -5.04
N PHE A 414 24.70 -7.73 -4.06
CA PHE A 414 25.30 -8.98 -3.59
C PHE A 414 24.35 -9.83 -2.76
N ASP A 415 23.59 -9.19 -1.86
CA ASP A 415 22.55 -9.82 -1.04
C ASP A 415 21.20 -9.15 -1.31
N ALA A 416 20.40 -9.78 -2.17
CA ALA A 416 19.06 -9.26 -2.51
C ALA A 416 18.06 -9.35 -1.35
N ASN A 417 18.27 -10.26 -0.39
CA ASN A 417 17.38 -10.45 0.75
C ASN A 417 17.52 -9.30 1.76
N TYR A 418 18.76 -8.93 2.07
CA TYR A 418 19.05 -7.76 2.88
C TYR A 418 18.54 -6.48 2.20
N ALA A 419 18.82 -6.32 0.91
CA ALA A 419 18.36 -5.17 0.15
C ALA A 419 16.83 -5.05 0.12
N GLU A 420 16.10 -6.17 0.01
CA GLU A 420 14.64 -6.19 0.07
C GLU A 420 14.12 -5.55 1.36
N VAL A 421 14.71 -5.90 2.51
CA VAL A 421 14.37 -5.33 3.82
C VAL A 421 14.72 -3.85 3.93
N GLU A 422 15.88 -3.46 3.38
CA GLU A 422 16.37 -2.09 3.46
C GLU A 422 15.50 -1.14 2.61
N PHE A 423 15.19 -1.52 1.36
CA PHE A 423 14.28 -0.75 0.50
C PHE A 423 12.85 -0.69 1.05
N ALA A 424 12.38 -1.76 1.69
CA ALA A 424 11.07 -1.80 2.35
C ALA A 424 10.92 -0.72 3.44
N GLY A 425 12.03 -0.09 3.86
CA GLY A 425 12.03 0.96 4.85
C GLY A 425 11.82 2.38 4.35
N ILE A 426 11.88 2.59 3.04
CA ILE A 426 11.80 3.91 2.45
C ILE A 426 10.33 4.34 2.33
N ASP A 427 10.07 5.61 2.60
CA ASP A 427 8.74 6.19 2.39
C ASP A 427 8.42 6.31 0.89
N GLY A 428 7.22 5.90 0.49
CA GLY A 428 6.81 5.83 -0.92
C GLY A 428 7.20 4.54 -1.66
N VAL A 429 7.93 3.60 -1.04
CA VAL A 429 8.08 2.24 -1.58
C VAL A 429 6.79 1.46 -1.33
N LEU A 430 6.23 0.90 -2.39
CA LEU A 430 4.97 0.15 -2.38
C LEU A 430 5.20 -1.36 -2.30
N ALA A 431 6.21 -1.86 -3.01
CA ALA A 431 6.55 -3.28 -3.00
C ALA A 431 8.04 -3.48 -3.23
N THR A 432 8.61 -4.51 -2.60
CA THR A 432 9.95 -5.01 -2.91
C THR A 432 9.87 -6.46 -3.31
N ARG A 433 10.74 -6.91 -4.22
CA ARG A 433 10.85 -8.33 -4.59
C ARG A 433 12.30 -8.67 -4.91
N SER A 434 12.85 -9.65 -4.21
CA SER A 434 14.16 -10.22 -4.52
C SER A 434 14.07 -11.22 -5.67
N GLY A 435 15.13 -11.27 -6.48
CA GLY A 435 15.20 -12.15 -7.64
C GLY A 435 16.59 -12.26 -8.22
N SER A 436 16.67 -12.79 -9.44
CA SER A 436 17.88 -12.83 -10.22
C SER A 436 17.63 -12.42 -11.67
N MET A 437 18.60 -11.72 -12.25
CA MET A 437 18.60 -11.30 -13.64
C MET A 437 20.02 -11.43 -14.19
N VAL A 438 20.18 -12.11 -15.32
CA VAL A 438 21.49 -12.37 -15.95
C VAL A 438 22.51 -12.97 -14.97
N ARG A 439 22.09 -13.95 -14.16
CA ARG A 439 22.89 -14.60 -13.09
C ARG A 439 23.33 -13.69 -11.94
N GLN A 440 22.90 -12.44 -11.91
CA GLN A 440 23.11 -11.55 -10.77
C GLN A 440 21.89 -11.58 -9.86
N GLN A 441 22.10 -11.52 -8.55
CA GLN A 441 21.02 -11.23 -7.62
C GLN A 441 20.56 -9.78 -7.78
N VAL A 442 19.24 -9.59 -7.81
CA VAL A 442 18.64 -8.27 -7.99
C VAL A 442 17.48 -8.08 -7.03
N VAL A 443 17.18 -6.82 -6.72
CA VAL A 443 15.94 -6.43 -6.04
C VAL A 443 15.16 -5.50 -6.96
N GLN A 444 13.90 -5.85 -7.20
CA GLN A 444 12.94 -4.98 -7.85
C GLN A 444 12.20 -4.17 -6.77
N VAL A 445 12.18 -2.85 -6.95
CA VAL A 445 11.49 -1.90 -6.09
C VAL A 445 10.39 -1.24 -6.89
N THR A 446 9.17 -1.37 -6.40
CA THR A 446 7.97 -0.68 -6.88
C THR A 446 7.70 0.51 -5.97
N TYR A 447 7.46 1.70 -6.51
CA TYR A 447 7.31 2.92 -5.71
C TYR A 447 6.26 3.90 -6.28
N ASP A 448 5.73 4.78 -5.42
CA ASP A 448 4.90 5.92 -5.83
C ASP A 448 5.82 7.05 -6.34
N SER A 449 5.79 7.30 -7.65
CA SER A 449 6.64 8.32 -8.30
C SER A 449 6.35 9.76 -7.86
N ARG A 450 5.25 10.02 -7.17
CA ARG A 450 4.94 11.35 -6.60
C ARG A 450 5.64 11.59 -5.28
N ARG A 451 5.85 10.53 -4.48
CA ARG A 451 6.46 10.60 -3.15
C ARG A 451 7.95 10.31 -3.20
N LEU A 452 8.37 9.41 -4.09
CA LEU A 452 9.74 8.96 -4.19
C LEU A 452 10.23 9.06 -5.64
N THR A 453 11.40 9.68 -5.83
CA THR A 453 12.01 9.82 -7.15
C THR A 453 12.98 8.66 -7.42
N TYR A 454 13.15 8.31 -8.69
CA TYR A 454 14.13 7.29 -9.10
C TYR A 454 15.56 7.61 -8.63
N GLY A 455 16.00 8.87 -8.74
CA GLY A 455 17.32 9.30 -8.27
C GLY A 455 17.51 9.13 -6.75
N ALA A 456 16.45 9.35 -5.96
CA ALA A 456 16.49 9.07 -4.52
C ALA A 456 16.69 7.58 -4.22
N LEU A 457 16.01 6.69 -4.98
CA LEU A 457 16.22 5.24 -4.86
C LEU A 457 17.64 4.84 -5.27
N VAL A 458 18.18 5.39 -6.36
CA VAL A 458 19.56 5.12 -6.79
C VAL A 458 20.56 5.54 -5.70
N ARG A 459 20.43 6.75 -5.14
CA ARG A 459 21.30 7.20 -4.04
C ARG A 459 21.23 6.29 -2.83
N HIS A 460 20.04 5.84 -2.46
CA HIS A 460 19.87 4.90 -1.35
C HIS A 460 20.54 3.55 -1.66
N ALA A 461 20.35 3.02 -2.88
CA ALA A 461 20.93 1.76 -3.34
C ALA A 461 22.47 1.77 -3.27
N LEU A 462 23.08 2.88 -3.68
CA LEU A 462 24.52 3.07 -3.70
C LEU A 462 25.12 3.19 -2.29
N ARG A 463 24.43 3.88 -1.38
CA ARG A 463 24.94 4.18 -0.03
C ARG A 463 24.70 3.06 0.97
N ASN A 464 23.53 2.42 0.93
CA ASN A 464 23.08 1.54 2.02
C ASN A 464 23.08 0.07 1.63
N THR A 465 22.82 -0.26 0.36
CA THR A 465 22.69 -1.65 -0.08
C THR A 465 23.91 -2.17 -0.86
N GLY A 466 24.85 -1.30 -1.22
CA GLY A 466 26.03 -1.67 -2.01
C GLY A 466 25.68 -2.12 -3.43
N ALA A 467 24.77 -1.40 -4.11
CA ALA A 467 24.37 -1.73 -5.48
C ALA A 467 25.57 -1.66 -6.44
N THR A 468 25.77 -2.73 -7.20
CA THR A 468 26.86 -2.85 -8.19
C THR A 468 26.36 -2.69 -9.62
N MET A 469 25.08 -2.97 -9.86
CA MET A 469 24.43 -2.72 -11.14
C MET A 469 23.11 -1.98 -10.94
N ILE A 470 22.81 -1.05 -11.83
CA ILE A 470 21.54 -0.33 -11.88
C ILE A 470 20.92 -0.61 -13.24
N TYR A 471 19.73 -1.19 -13.22
CA TYR A 471 18.96 -1.47 -14.41
C TYR A 471 17.94 -0.34 -14.66
N TYR A 472 17.91 0.18 -15.88
CA TYR A 472 16.94 1.19 -16.32
C TYR A 472 15.98 0.63 -17.37
N GLU A 473 14.73 1.07 -17.33
CA GLU A 473 13.68 0.76 -18.33
C GLU A 473 13.43 1.94 -19.28
N THR A 474 13.73 3.17 -18.84
CA THR A 474 13.49 4.40 -19.62
C THR A 474 14.75 5.24 -19.74
N ASN A 475 14.80 6.09 -20.76
CA ASN A 475 15.91 7.02 -20.93
C ASN A 475 16.05 8.01 -19.76
N ASP A 476 14.93 8.43 -19.16
CA ASP A 476 14.93 9.32 -18.00
C ASP A 476 15.57 8.64 -16.78
N GLN A 477 15.27 7.37 -16.55
CA GLN A 477 15.94 6.55 -15.53
C GLN A 477 17.43 6.39 -15.83
N ARG A 478 17.82 6.14 -17.09
CA ARG A 478 19.23 6.05 -17.48
C ARG A 478 20.00 7.32 -17.13
N ILE A 479 19.48 8.48 -17.52
CA ILE A 479 20.12 9.78 -17.27
C ILE A 479 20.22 10.02 -15.75
N ALA A 480 19.12 9.80 -15.02
CA ALA A 480 19.12 9.96 -13.56
C ALA A 480 20.12 9.01 -12.86
N ALA A 481 20.18 7.74 -13.26
CA ALA A 481 21.15 6.79 -12.72
C ALA A 481 22.59 7.21 -12.98
N GLN A 482 22.91 7.63 -14.22
CA GLN A 482 24.26 8.07 -14.59
C GLN A 482 24.72 9.28 -13.77
N LEU A 483 23.84 10.27 -13.58
CA LEU A 483 24.14 11.44 -12.77
C LEU A 483 24.42 11.08 -11.30
N GLU A 484 23.59 10.20 -10.71
CA GLU A 484 23.76 9.80 -9.31
C GLU A 484 24.99 8.89 -9.10
N VAL A 485 25.30 8.01 -10.06
CA VAL A 485 26.53 7.21 -10.04
C VAL A 485 27.77 8.09 -10.13
N GLN A 486 27.78 9.07 -11.05
CA GLN A 486 28.90 10.01 -11.17
C GLN A 486 29.13 10.76 -9.84
N GLN A 487 28.07 11.32 -9.24
CA GLN A 487 28.18 12.03 -7.96
C GLN A 487 28.68 11.13 -6.84
N PHE A 488 28.24 9.86 -6.82
CA PHE A 488 28.68 8.88 -5.82
C PHE A 488 30.15 8.47 -6.01
N GLU A 489 30.62 8.33 -7.26
CA GLU A 489 32.03 8.05 -7.56
C GLU A 489 32.94 9.21 -7.16
N GLU A 490 32.56 10.46 -7.47
CA GLU A 490 33.28 11.67 -7.03
C GLU A 490 33.36 11.75 -5.50
N PHE A 491 32.25 11.41 -4.81
CA PHE A 491 32.22 11.33 -3.35
C PHE A 491 33.16 10.24 -2.81
N ARG A 492 33.16 9.04 -3.41
CA ARG A 492 34.06 7.94 -3.04
C ARG A 492 35.52 8.30 -3.25
N GLN A 493 35.87 8.95 -4.36
CA GLN A 493 37.24 9.43 -4.62
C GLN A 493 37.68 10.46 -3.57
N THR A 494 36.79 11.38 -3.20
CA THR A 494 37.06 12.38 -2.16
C THR A 494 37.32 11.73 -0.80
N LEU A 495 36.55 10.70 -0.44
CA LEU A 495 36.80 9.94 0.79
C LEU A 495 38.14 9.20 0.73
N GLN A 496 38.42 8.50 -0.37
CA GLN A 496 39.68 7.76 -0.53
C GLN A 496 40.89 8.68 -0.46
N GLN A 497 40.82 9.88 -1.04
CA GLN A 497 41.88 10.87 -0.95
C GLN A 497 42.13 11.33 0.49
N ARG A 498 41.07 11.52 1.30
CA ARG A 498 41.20 11.88 2.72
C ARG A 498 41.84 10.76 3.54
N PHE A 499 41.48 9.51 3.28
CA PHE A 499 42.08 8.36 3.98
C PHE A 499 43.58 8.20 3.65
N MET A 500 43.98 8.48 2.41
CA MET A 500 45.38 8.43 1.97
C MET A 500 46.27 9.51 2.62
N ASP A 501 45.70 10.64 3.05
CA ASP A 501 46.46 11.69 3.74
C ASP A 501 46.72 11.35 5.23
N ASP A 502 45.91 10.48 5.84
CA ASP A 502 45.90 10.24 7.29
C ASP A 502 46.62 8.94 7.73
N GLN A 503 46.77 7.90 6.89
CA GLN A 503 47.40 6.63 7.27
C GLN A 503 48.33 6.01 6.21
N GLN A 504 49.34 5.27 6.69
CA GLN A 504 50.29 4.47 5.91
C GLN A 504 49.53 3.47 5.01
N GLU A 505 50.05 3.26 3.78
CA GLU A 505 49.52 2.39 2.71
C GLU A 505 49.11 0.98 3.20
N GLU A 506 47.95 0.83 3.80
CA GLU A 506 47.27 -0.47 3.89
C GLU A 506 46.45 -0.70 2.63
N ASP A 507 46.41 -1.97 2.18
CA ASP A 507 45.88 -2.40 0.88
C ASP A 507 44.40 -2.04 0.66
N ILE A 508 44.12 -0.84 0.13
CA ILE A 508 42.76 -0.45 -0.26
C ILE A 508 42.34 -1.29 -1.47
N ILE A 509 41.48 -2.29 -1.23
CA ILE A 509 40.87 -3.10 -2.31
C ILE A 509 40.00 -2.17 -3.16
N PRO A 510 40.30 -2.00 -4.47
CA PRO A 510 39.49 -1.17 -5.34
C PRO A 510 38.10 -1.80 -5.48
N GLN A 511 37.06 -1.11 -5.00
CA GLN A 511 35.70 -1.64 -5.21
C GLN A 511 35.33 -1.56 -6.70
N PRO A 512 34.55 -2.53 -7.21
CA PRO A 512 34.18 -2.57 -8.62
C PRO A 512 33.41 -1.30 -9.05
N ALA A 513 33.60 -0.92 -10.31
CA ALA A 513 32.84 0.16 -10.94
C ALA A 513 31.35 -0.21 -11.02
N ILE A 514 30.48 0.76 -10.75
CA ILE A 514 29.03 0.58 -10.80
C ILE A 514 28.60 0.60 -12.27
N LYS A 515 27.84 -0.42 -12.69
CA LYS A 515 27.37 -0.52 -14.07
C LYS A 515 25.93 -0.04 -14.19
N VAL A 516 25.68 0.89 -15.12
CA VAL A 516 24.32 1.30 -15.51
C VAL A 516 23.98 0.62 -16.83
N THR A 517 22.97 -0.25 -16.83
CA THR A 517 22.60 -1.06 -18.00
C THR A 517 21.09 -1.05 -18.20
N GLU A 518 20.63 -1.28 -19.42
CA GLU A 518 19.21 -1.46 -19.69
C GLU A 518 18.73 -2.80 -19.10
N ALA A 519 17.50 -2.81 -18.60
CA ALA A 519 16.86 -4.00 -18.06
C ALA A 519 16.54 -4.99 -19.20
N PHE A 520 17.45 -5.93 -19.46
CA PHE A 520 17.24 -7.00 -20.42
C PHE A 520 16.99 -8.34 -19.72
N GLY A 521 15.92 -9.02 -20.14
CA GLY A 521 15.55 -10.36 -19.67
C GLY A 521 14.42 -10.34 -18.64
N ASN A 522 13.93 -11.53 -18.31
CA ASN A 522 12.88 -11.70 -17.32
C ASN A 522 13.50 -11.79 -15.93
N LEU A 523 12.96 -11.02 -14.99
CA LEU A 523 13.25 -11.20 -13.58
C LEU A 523 12.80 -12.60 -13.16
N ARG A 524 13.74 -13.43 -12.71
CA ARG A 524 13.43 -14.71 -12.07
C ARG A 524 13.27 -14.45 -10.59
N ASN A 525 12.10 -14.74 -10.03
CA ASN A 525 11.86 -14.58 -8.60
C ASN A 525 12.91 -15.38 -7.81
N ALA A 526 13.32 -14.85 -6.66
CA ALA A 526 14.17 -15.60 -5.75
C ALA A 526 13.44 -16.88 -5.33
N HIS A 527 14.19 -17.91 -4.95
CA HIS A 527 13.58 -19.13 -4.42
C HIS A 527 12.81 -18.85 -3.10
N HIS A 528 13.21 -17.79 -2.37
CA HIS A 528 12.63 -17.40 -1.09
C HIS A 528 12.52 -15.87 -0.97
N PRO A 529 11.59 -15.21 -1.68
CA PRO A 529 11.34 -13.78 -1.49
C PRO A 529 10.81 -13.53 -0.07
N LYS A 530 11.08 -12.35 0.49
CA LYS A 530 10.65 -11.96 1.85
C LYS A 530 11.06 -13.00 2.89
N PRO A 531 12.37 -13.21 3.09
CA PRO A 531 12.89 -14.31 3.91
C PRO A 531 12.45 -14.23 5.37
N ALA A 532 12.21 -13.03 5.92
CA ALA A 532 11.73 -12.87 7.30
C ALA A 532 10.27 -13.34 7.42
N LEU A 533 9.40 -12.97 6.46
CA LEU A 533 8.03 -13.47 6.43
C LEU A 533 7.96 -14.99 6.28
N ARG A 534 8.72 -15.59 5.36
CA ARG A 534 8.72 -17.04 5.10
C ARG A 534 9.19 -17.89 6.28
N LYS A 535 9.93 -17.29 7.21
CA LYS A 535 10.36 -17.93 8.46
C LYS A 535 9.35 -17.77 9.60
N SER A 536 8.33 -16.93 9.42
CA SER A 536 7.29 -16.64 10.43
C SER A 536 5.96 -17.32 10.11
N ILE A 537 5.04 -17.28 11.07
CA ILE A 537 3.65 -17.74 10.88
C ILE A 537 2.89 -16.91 9.84
N LEU A 538 3.36 -15.69 9.56
CA LEU A 538 2.71 -14.79 8.62
C LEU A 538 2.87 -15.20 7.15
N ARG A 539 3.68 -16.23 6.85
CA ARG A 539 3.77 -16.78 5.49
C ARG A 539 2.48 -17.37 4.94
N PHE A 540 1.53 -17.69 5.83
CA PHE A 540 0.20 -18.24 5.47
C PHE A 540 -0.90 -17.18 5.38
N VAL A 541 -0.56 -15.93 5.69
CA VAL A 541 -1.53 -14.84 5.74
C VAL A 541 -1.51 -14.11 4.40
N PRO A 542 -2.64 -14.06 3.66
CA PRO A 542 -2.72 -13.28 2.43
C PRO A 542 -2.55 -11.82 2.76
N MET A 543 -1.59 -11.15 2.13
CA MET A 543 -1.30 -9.73 2.35
C MET A 543 -1.27 -8.98 1.04
N THR A 544 -1.53 -7.67 1.09
CA THR A 544 -1.21 -6.80 -0.03
C THR A 544 0.30 -6.63 -0.18
N ASP A 545 0.76 -6.12 -1.33
CA ASP A 545 2.20 -5.97 -1.60
C ASP A 545 2.87 -5.04 -0.56
N LEU A 546 2.19 -3.96 -0.17
CA LEU A 546 2.71 -3.03 0.83
C LEU A 546 2.69 -3.63 2.24
N GLN A 547 1.60 -4.32 2.61
CA GLN A 547 1.53 -5.03 3.90
C GLN A 547 2.69 -6.03 4.03
N ALA A 548 2.91 -6.88 3.02
CA ALA A 548 3.98 -7.88 3.03
C ALA A 548 5.38 -7.23 3.08
N THR A 549 5.57 -6.14 2.33
CA THR A 549 6.84 -5.39 2.33
C THR A 549 7.15 -4.81 3.72
N ARG A 550 6.18 -4.16 4.37
CA ARG A 550 6.36 -3.60 5.72
C ARG A 550 6.50 -4.68 6.79
N ALA A 551 5.68 -5.73 6.73
CA ALA A 551 5.74 -6.85 7.67
C ALA A 551 7.08 -7.59 7.59
N ASN A 552 7.61 -7.85 6.38
CA ASN A 552 8.92 -8.46 6.20
C ASN A 552 10.04 -7.65 6.88
N ARG A 553 9.98 -6.32 6.76
CA ARG A 553 10.96 -5.44 7.44
C ARG A 553 10.82 -5.50 8.95
N LEU A 554 9.60 -5.39 9.48
CA LEU A 554 9.37 -5.40 10.94
C LEU A 554 9.81 -6.72 11.55
N ILE A 555 9.51 -7.86 10.91
CA ILE A 555 9.96 -9.17 11.38
C ILE A 555 11.48 -9.27 11.34
N HIS A 556 12.14 -8.80 10.27
CA HIS A 556 13.60 -8.75 10.21
C HIS A 556 14.22 -7.90 11.34
N GLN A 557 13.50 -6.91 11.84
CA GLN A 557 13.90 -6.07 12.97
C GLN A 557 13.49 -6.64 14.34
N ASN A 558 13.02 -7.90 14.40
CA ASN A 558 12.47 -8.55 15.59
C ASN A 558 11.28 -7.79 16.21
N LYS A 559 10.48 -7.11 15.38
CA LYS A 559 9.28 -6.35 15.77
C LYS A 559 8.01 -7.07 15.32
N PHE A 560 7.86 -8.33 15.70
CA PHE A 560 6.74 -9.17 15.29
C PHE A 560 5.37 -8.58 15.69
N ASN A 561 5.26 -8.07 16.92
CA ASN A 561 4.02 -7.45 17.42
C ASN A 561 3.59 -6.23 16.59
N GLU A 562 4.55 -5.40 16.16
CA GLU A 562 4.26 -4.28 15.25
C GLU A 562 3.78 -4.78 13.88
N ALA A 563 4.32 -5.91 13.39
CA ALA A 563 3.87 -6.52 12.14
C ALA A 563 2.43 -7.03 12.23
N MET A 564 2.02 -7.59 13.37
CA MET A 564 0.64 -8.03 13.62
C MET A 564 -0.36 -6.86 13.54
N HIS A 565 0.04 -5.66 13.97
CA HIS A 565 -0.81 -4.46 13.85
C HIS A 565 -1.01 -3.97 12.41
N LEU A 566 -0.27 -4.50 11.43
CA LEU A 566 -0.50 -4.20 10.02
C LEU A 566 -1.65 -5.01 9.41
N LEU A 567 -2.08 -6.07 10.11
CA LEU A 567 -3.08 -7.01 9.64
C LEU A 567 -4.50 -6.54 9.98
N SER A 568 -5.45 -6.97 9.18
CA SER A 568 -6.86 -6.88 9.50
C SER A 568 -7.28 -7.96 10.50
N PRO A 569 -8.38 -7.79 11.25
CA PRO A 569 -8.93 -8.84 12.10
C PRO A 569 -9.04 -10.24 11.46
N ARG A 570 -9.53 -10.37 10.22
CA ARG A 570 -9.61 -11.67 9.51
C ARG A 570 -8.23 -12.23 9.19
N GLN A 571 -7.28 -11.37 8.78
CA GLN A 571 -5.89 -11.80 8.58
C GLN A 571 -5.27 -12.30 9.89
N GLY A 572 -5.55 -11.65 11.02
CA GLY A 572 -5.13 -12.10 12.35
C GLY A 572 -5.69 -13.47 12.73
N LEU A 573 -6.97 -13.71 12.42
CA LEU A 573 -7.61 -15.01 12.63
C LEU A 573 -6.97 -16.12 11.79
N ILE A 574 -6.65 -15.85 10.52
CA ILE A 574 -5.91 -16.78 9.66
C ILE A 574 -4.53 -17.08 10.28
N ALA A 575 -3.82 -16.06 10.78
CA ALA A 575 -2.54 -16.25 11.46
C ALA A 575 -2.69 -17.20 12.67
N MET A 576 -3.68 -16.96 13.53
CA MET A 576 -3.95 -17.80 14.71
C MET A 576 -4.33 -19.24 14.32
N GLN A 577 -5.15 -19.43 13.29
CA GLN A 577 -5.52 -20.75 12.81
C GLN A 577 -4.33 -21.50 12.18
N SER A 578 -3.42 -20.79 11.51
CA SER A 578 -2.22 -21.41 10.96
C SER A 578 -1.27 -21.92 12.04
N VAL A 579 -1.18 -21.26 13.20
CA VAL A 579 -0.48 -21.76 14.39
C VAL A 579 -1.12 -23.05 14.88
N ARG A 580 -2.44 -23.07 15.06
CA ARG A 580 -3.17 -24.27 15.51
C ARG A 580 -3.00 -25.44 14.55
N ALA A 581 -3.07 -25.19 13.25
CA ALA A 581 -2.87 -26.21 12.22
C ALA A 581 -1.44 -26.73 12.19
N HIS A 582 -0.44 -25.91 12.52
CA HIS A 582 0.94 -26.39 12.60
C HIS A 582 1.15 -27.48 13.65
N HIS A 583 0.31 -27.54 14.69
CA HIS A 583 0.30 -28.62 15.66
C HIS A 583 -0.50 -29.84 15.20
N ASN A 584 -1.34 -29.70 14.17
CA ASN A 584 -2.18 -30.77 13.65
C ASN A 584 -1.67 -31.27 12.29
N THR A 585 -1.14 -32.50 12.25
CA THR A 585 -0.55 -33.09 11.04
C THR A 585 -1.51 -33.23 9.85
N ASN A 586 -2.82 -33.07 10.06
CA ASN A 586 -3.84 -33.27 9.03
C ASN A 586 -4.17 -32.00 8.24
N PHE A 587 -3.72 -30.80 8.66
CA PHE A 587 -4.04 -29.55 7.97
C PHE A 587 -2.77 -28.80 7.57
N HIS A 588 -2.55 -28.62 6.27
CA HIS A 588 -1.38 -27.90 5.74
C HIS A 588 -1.83 -26.59 5.10
N PHE A 589 -1.42 -25.45 5.67
CA PHE A 589 -1.56 -24.14 5.03
C PHE A 589 -0.48 -23.96 3.94
N HIS A 590 -0.85 -23.43 2.78
CA HIS A 590 0.11 -23.13 1.71
C HIS A 590 0.81 -21.78 1.97
N ASP A 591 2.09 -21.69 1.62
CA ASP A 591 2.83 -20.43 1.66
C ASP A 591 2.27 -19.48 0.59
N VAL A 592 1.70 -18.35 1.03
CA VAL A 592 1.05 -17.35 0.19
C VAL A 592 1.88 -16.07 0.05
N VAL A 593 3.16 -16.09 0.44
CA VAL A 593 4.05 -14.94 0.26
C VAL A 593 4.24 -14.66 -1.23
N ASP A 594 4.09 -13.40 -1.62
CA ASP A 594 4.16 -12.91 -3.01
C ASP A 594 3.01 -13.40 -3.94
N VAL A 595 1.95 -13.97 -3.37
CA VAL A 595 0.71 -14.32 -4.09
C VAL A 595 -0.27 -13.13 -4.00
N PRO A 596 -0.90 -12.70 -5.11
CA PRO A 596 -1.90 -11.63 -5.05
C PRO A 596 -3.00 -11.93 -4.04
N ILE A 597 -3.30 -10.95 -3.16
CA ILE A 597 -4.19 -11.15 -2.01
C ILE A 597 -5.54 -11.79 -2.37
N ALA A 598 -6.16 -11.40 -3.48
CA ALA A 598 -7.46 -11.95 -3.90
C ALA A 598 -7.40 -13.45 -4.26
N LEU A 599 -6.28 -13.89 -4.87
CA LEU A 599 -6.07 -15.29 -5.22
C LEU A 599 -5.78 -16.11 -3.97
N ALA A 600 -4.82 -15.66 -3.15
CA ALA A 600 -4.47 -16.32 -1.89
C ALA A 600 -5.69 -16.45 -0.95
N TRP A 601 -6.54 -15.43 -0.90
CA TRP A 601 -7.76 -15.49 -0.08
C TRP A 601 -8.78 -16.50 -0.61
N THR A 602 -8.91 -16.61 -1.93
CA THR A 602 -9.85 -17.55 -2.55
C THR A 602 -9.38 -19.00 -2.36
N GLU A 603 -8.07 -19.25 -2.45
CA GLU A 603 -7.47 -20.55 -2.15
C GLU A 603 -7.69 -20.96 -0.69
N LEU A 604 -7.50 -20.03 0.26
CA LEU A 604 -7.71 -20.31 1.69
C LEU A 604 -9.16 -20.52 2.07
N CYS A 605 -10.09 -19.77 1.46
CA CYS A 605 -11.50 -19.90 1.79
C CYS A 605 -12.10 -21.21 1.29
N GLY A 606 -11.35 -21.98 0.50
CA GLY A 606 -11.80 -23.25 -0.05
C GLY A 606 -13.22 -23.10 -0.53
N GLU A 607 -13.50 -22.11 -1.40
CA GLU A 607 -14.75 -22.14 -2.13
C GLU A 607 -14.77 -23.52 -2.72
N ASP A 608 -15.63 -24.38 -2.17
CA ASP A 608 -15.96 -25.67 -2.74
C ASP A 608 -16.29 -25.25 -4.16
N VAL A 609 -15.35 -25.46 -5.07
CA VAL A 609 -15.61 -25.50 -6.49
C VAL A 609 -16.56 -26.67 -6.51
N GLU A 610 -17.86 -26.38 -6.29
CA GLU A 610 -18.92 -27.36 -6.20
C GLU A 610 -18.58 -28.30 -7.31
N ALA A 611 -18.18 -29.53 -6.94
CA ALA A 611 -17.44 -30.42 -7.81
C ALA A 611 -18.32 -30.66 -9.04
N SER A 612 -18.21 -29.77 -10.01
CA SER A 612 -18.85 -29.88 -11.28
C SER A 612 -18.14 -31.08 -11.82
N GLU A 613 -18.86 -32.19 -11.93
CA GLU A 613 -18.39 -33.50 -12.37
C GLU A 613 -17.76 -33.38 -13.77
N HIS A 614 -16.58 -32.78 -13.83
CA HIS A 614 -15.83 -32.44 -15.02
C HIS A 614 -14.41 -32.96 -14.81
N ASP A 615 -14.33 -34.26 -15.08
CA ASP A 615 -13.18 -35.02 -15.56
C ASP A 615 -11.82 -34.72 -14.87
N ASP A 616 -11.51 -35.54 -13.86
CA ASP A 616 -10.35 -35.53 -12.96
C ASP A 616 -8.96 -35.74 -13.63
N SER A 617 -8.65 -35.06 -14.74
CA SER A 617 -7.37 -35.26 -15.45
C SER A 617 -6.37 -34.09 -15.38
N GLU A 618 -6.75 -32.91 -14.86
CA GLU A 618 -5.81 -31.78 -14.77
C GLU A 618 -5.51 -31.37 -13.32
N ARG A 619 -4.55 -32.09 -12.75
CA ARG A 619 -3.91 -31.79 -11.47
C ARG A 619 -3.32 -30.37 -11.47
N CYS A 620 -3.70 -29.59 -10.47
CA CYS A 620 -3.32 -28.20 -10.22
C CYS A 620 -1.81 -27.91 -10.47
N HIS A 621 -1.51 -27.14 -11.52
CA HIS A 621 -0.15 -26.86 -12.01
C HIS A 621 0.45 -25.53 -11.52
N TYR A 622 -0.15 -24.87 -10.52
CA TYR A 622 0.28 -23.52 -10.10
C TYR A 622 1.56 -23.43 -9.26
N CYS A 623 2.28 -24.54 -9.05
CA CYS A 623 3.65 -24.53 -8.54
C CYS A 623 4.75 -24.58 -9.62
N VAL A 624 4.44 -24.42 -10.91
CA VAL A 624 5.46 -24.36 -11.98
C VAL A 624 5.46 -23.01 -12.67
N VAL A 625 6.07 -22.01 -12.03
CA VAL A 625 6.62 -20.86 -12.77
C VAL A 625 7.97 -21.31 -13.36
N GLY A 626 7.94 -21.76 -14.61
CA GLY A 626 9.11 -21.79 -15.51
C GLY A 626 9.89 -23.11 -15.63
N ARG A 627 9.27 -24.15 -16.20
CA ARG A 627 10.00 -25.11 -17.04
C ARG A 627 9.68 -24.77 -18.49
N THR A 628 10.64 -24.21 -19.21
CA THR A 628 10.60 -24.20 -20.68
C THR A 628 10.92 -25.60 -21.16
N ASP A 629 10.04 -26.14 -22.00
CA ASP A 629 10.19 -27.44 -22.66
C ASP A 629 11.56 -27.55 -23.35
N SER A 630 12.40 -28.42 -22.81
CA SER A 630 13.44 -29.07 -23.58
C SER A 630 12.75 -30.02 -24.55
N ILE A 631 12.69 -29.61 -25.83
CA ILE A 631 12.39 -30.48 -26.97
C ILE A 631 13.43 -31.61 -26.94
N SER A 632 13.01 -32.77 -26.44
CA SER A 632 13.67 -34.05 -26.67
C SER A 632 13.24 -34.53 -28.05
N SER A 633 14.16 -34.43 -29.01
CA SER A 633 14.08 -35.14 -30.28
C SER A 633 14.83 -36.46 -30.12
N ASP A 634 14.09 -37.53 -29.86
CA ASP A 634 14.53 -38.90 -30.08
C ASP A 634 13.46 -39.54 -30.96
N ASP A 635 13.85 -39.97 -32.15
CA ASP A 635 13.34 -41.12 -32.91
C ASP A 635 13.91 -41.03 -34.33
N ASP A 636 15.04 -41.69 -34.55
CA ASP A 636 15.41 -42.25 -35.85
C ASP A 636 16.15 -43.58 -35.54
N ASP A 637 15.39 -44.66 -35.63
CA ASP A 637 15.90 -46.01 -35.87
C ASP A 637 16.66 -46.04 -37.21
N GLU A 638 17.84 -46.65 -37.24
CA GLU A 638 18.12 -47.82 -38.12
C GLU A 638 19.63 -48.11 -38.26
N GLU A 639 19.90 -49.43 -38.23
CA GLU A 639 21.00 -50.15 -38.87
C GLU A 639 22.42 -50.14 -38.27
N GLU A 640 22.69 -51.21 -37.51
CA GLU A 640 23.99 -51.89 -37.54
C GLU A 640 24.40 -52.22 -38.98
N PRO A 641 25.71 -52.12 -39.29
CA PRO A 641 26.40 -53.39 -39.50
C PRO A 641 27.80 -53.46 -38.88
N ALA A 642 28.01 -54.57 -38.18
CA ALA A 642 29.18 -55.43 -38.15
C ALA A 642 30.55 -54.91 -38.67
N LEU A 643 31.54 -55.11 -37.79
CA LEU A 643 32.80 -55.83 -38.03
C LEU A 643 34.03 -55.10 -38.63
N TYR A 644 35.18 -55.47 -38.01
CA TYR A 644 36.58 -55.48 -38.49
C TYR A 644 37.54 -54.29 -38.18
N HIS A 645 38.40 -54.57 -37.18
CA HIS A 645 39.88 -54.49 -37.20
C HIS A 645 40.65 -53.16 -37.09
N SER A 646 41.31 -53.03 -35.93
CA SER A 646 42.77 -52.91 -35.71
C SER A 646 43.66 -52.01 -36.59
N ARG A 647 44.54 -51.28 -35.87
CA ARG A 647 45.78 -50.57 -36.29
C ARG A 647 45.51 -49.24 -37.00
N ASN A 648 46.21 -48.14 -36.73
CA ASN A 648 47.50 -47.89 -36.09
C ASN A 648 47.48 -46.51 -35.41
#